data_AF-A0A957TAG4-F1
#
_entry.id   AF-A0A957TAG4-F1
#
_cell.length_a   1.000
_cell.length_b   1.000
_cell.length_c   1.000
_cell.angle_alpha   90.00
_cell.angle_beta   90.00
_cell.angle_gamma   90.00
#
_symmetry.space_group_name_H-M   'P 1'
#
loop_
_entity.id
_entity.type
_entity.pdbx_description
1 polymer ?
#
loop_
_entity_poly.entity_id
_entity_poly.type
_entity_poly.pdbx_seq_one_letter_code
_entity_poly.pdbx_strand_id
1 'polypeptide(L)'
;MKTVLGFSEGDQLSSFSSRGPRMDAETGLQILKPDLAAPGDFIFSTDVGTGTEGTSLGGTSMASPHITGSAALMRELHPTWTVAQIKALLMNTATNDVWTEPDQTGSNYGVSRVGSGRVDLANAINTETVAYATNAPERVSVSFGLIEAVTAQTLNQTITVRNLGATPRTYNVTFDQRNNTSMAAFSVSPSSINVPANGSTTVTVTLTLDPTASQSHTPDATTDLLQSRLLGTGPRHFVAEEGGYVVLTPTDSSSSLRVAVHAVPRPASDMAAASDTVTVSTAATGVTTIDLTGTEVFTGGNLPYDTMSIVTAFEKVYESPNDAFSPAGYDRGDLQYIGLASDLSFWLDQNDGDLNAALADTTIYMALTVYGDWSTANAYETLFDIYFDIDGDDASDLNLFNWDLGTAANLFGVGDDPSDIFVGPLLDVNASALVDLLIPNEFFASEIDTYLLNNNVVVFPIPAEYLELTSSNSTINFYVDVLGELYFTDSTQITTPGPYISYDIAAAPFSFNDDSGLQGGPFPYMSWYPDLDGLFIPVDYDLSGTTTPPEILLLHHHNVSGSRVEVLTVDINGEADLEAGINASEETPEEGAVMTTMAEATNNGPAPAEGIVIEHTLPVGLTYTGDDCPTVSVVTGGSGSPTVITCDYDTTVAPPNFVLTLQVGSTVDAGTDGSDLVITTDVSYSATSGNTETDTSNNTAARRVCVDGNIETCNATPVKTGSGGGETIGDFVVPNMLFAITPMSSFAQPGDSVEWKVTINNTTGTAINDASINLTLPGNISIQSATSTSGTVSTGTQLAYARYTMGPLGQPRSFSQSAQQTVVQFAQDVIQAGEQVIITINTLIPTSYSQSSVVMNGTL
;
A
#
# COMPACT_ATOMS: atom_id res chain seq x y z
N MET A 1 43.22 37.92 -23.45
CA MET A 1 43.12 36.89 -22.39
C MET A 1 42.06 35.91 -22.86
N LYS A 2 42.27 34.60 -22.73
CA LYS A 2 41.17 33.62 -22.77
C LYS A 2 41.25 32.89 -21.45
N THR A 3 40.41 33.28 -20.50
CA THR A 3 40.33 32.62 -19.20
C THR A 3 39.72 31.25 -19.46
N VAL A 4 40.55 30.21 -19.41
CA VAL A 4 40.04 28.85 -19.24
C VAL A 4 39.59 28.80 -17.79
N LEU A 5 38.27 28.82 -17.56
CA LEU A 5 37.72 28.31 -16.32
C LEU A 5 38.00 26.81 -16.34
N GLY A 6 38.71 26.32 -15.32
CA GLY A 6 39.12 24.93 -15.22
C GLY A 6 37.99 24.07 -14.71
N PHE A 7 37.08 23.67 -15.59
CA PHE A 7 36.16 22.56 -15.32
C PHE A 7 36.98 21.27 -15.34
N SER A 8 37.13 20.61 -14.18
CA SER A 8 37.77 19.29 -14.01
C SER A 8 36.75 18.15 -14.18
N GLU A 9 35.70 18.39 -14.94
CA GLU A 9 34.46 17.59 -15.01
C GLU A 9 34.57 16.40 -15.99
N GLY A 10 35.70 15.68 -15.89
CA GLY A 10 35.89 14.40 -16.57
C GLY A 10 35.22 13.26 -15.79
N ASP A 11 34.56 12.34 -16.51
CA ASP A 11 33.95 11.11 -15.99
C ASP A 11 32.96 11.27 -14.80
N GLN A 12 32.30 12.43 -14.73
CA GLN A 12 31.11 12.67 -13.91
C GLN A 12 29.81 12.47 -14.70
N LEU A 13 28.68 12.38 -13.98
CA LEU A 13 27.33 12.32 -14.56
C LEU A 13 26.68 13.70 -14.50
N SER A 14 26.17 14.20 -15.63
CA SER A 14 25.40 15.45 -15.66
C SER A 14 24.14 15.36 -14.79
N SER A 15 23.82 16.41 -14.06
CA SER A 15 22.66 16.47 -13.14
C SER A 15 21.32 16.17 -13.82
N PHE A 16 21.14 16.64 -15.07
CA PHE A 16 19.94 16.40 -15.90
C PHE A 16 19.83 14.96 -16.44
N SER A 17 20.79 14.07 -16.16
CA SER A 17 20.75 12.69 -16.69
C SER A 17 19.71 11.86 -15.93
N SER A 18 18.59 11.58 -16.60
CA SER A 18 17.47 10.79 -16.09
C SER A 18 17.90 9.49 -15.41
N ARG A 19 17.33 9.23 -14.24
CA ARG A 19 17.49 8.01 -13.44
C ARG A 19 16.44 6.97 -13.85
N GLY A 20 16.78 5.68 -13.73
CA GLY A 20 15.83 4.56 -13.72
C GLY A 20 15.63 3.97 -12.31
N PRO A 21 14.96 2.81 -12.18
CA PRO A 21 14.42 1.98 -13.26
C PRO A 21 13.27 2.64 -14.02
N ARG A 22 12.90 2.05 -15.15
CA ARG A 22 11.70 2.38 -15.91
C ARG A 22 10.67 1.27 -15.70
N MET A 23 9.37 1.58 -15.59
CA MET A 23 8.34 0.56 -15.77
C MET A 23 8.19 0.15 -17.25
N ASP A 24 8.17 -1.15 -17.50
CA ASP A 24 7.91 -1.75 -18.81
C ASP A 24 6.40 -1.86 -19.04
N ALA A 25 5.85 -1.01 -19.92
CA ALA A 25 4.40 -0.85 -20.11
C ALA A 25 3.68 -2.10 -20.68
N GLU A 26 4.42 -3.07 -21.22
CA GLU A 26 3.87 -4.34 -21.72
C GLU A 26 3.81 -5.42 -20.63
N THR A 27 4.58 -5.27 -19.54
CA THR A 27 4.77 -6.33 -18.53
C THR A 27 4.63 -5.87 -17.07
N GLY A 28 4.44 -4.58 -16.80
CA GLY A 28 4.44 -3.99 -15.45
C GLY A 28 5.82 -4.00 -14.75
N LEU A 29 6.77 -4.80 -15.23
CA LEU A 29 8.06 -5.00 -14.60
C LEU A 29 8.92 -3.73 -14.64
N GLN A 30 9.51 -3.38 -13.50
CA GLN A 30 10.62 -2.44 -13.48
C GLN A 30 11.84 -3.02 -14.22
N ILE A 31 12.36 -2.27 -15.18
CA ILE A 31 13.52 -2.64 -16.00
C ILE A 31 14.65 -1.61 -15.86
N LEU A 32 15.88 -2.11 -15.85
CA LEU A 32 17.06 -1.29 -15.70
C LEU A 32 17.23 -0.36 -16.91
N LYS A 33 17.26 0.94 -16.64
CA LYS A 33 17.70 2.00 -17.55
C LYS A 33 18.53 3.04 -16.78
N PRO A 34 19.43 3.80 -17.45
CA PRO A 34 19.80 3.69 -18.87
C PRO A 34 20.57 2.40 -19.21
N ASP A 35 20.83 2.12 -20.50
CA ASP A 35 21.61 0.93 -20.90
C ASP A 35 23.13 1.11 -20.67
N LEU A 36 23.66 2.31 -20.97
CA LEU A 36 25.05 2.73 -20.81
C LEU A 36 25.17 4.26 -20.92
N ALA A 37 26.27 4.84 -20.41
CA ALA A 37 26.57 6.26 -20.48
C ALA A 37 27.51 6.62 -21.65
N ALA A 38 27.46 7.88 -22.10
CA ALA A 38 28.37 8.47 -23.08
C ALA A 38 28.49 9.99 -22.87
N PRO A 39 29.54 10.66 -23.41
CA PRO A 39 29.70 12.11 -23.29
C PRO A 39 28.48 12.86 -23.84
N GLY A 40 27.74 13.53 -22.94
CA GLY A 40 26.55 14.31 -23.26
C GLY A 40 26.66 15.80 -22.92
N ASP A 41 27.69 16.23 -22.17
CA ASP A 41 27.81 17.61 -21.71
C ASP A 41 28.84 18.45 -22.49
N PHE A 42 28.57 19.75 -22.61
CA PHE A 42 29.36 20.76 -23.36
C PHE A 42 29.80 20.34 -24.78
N ILE A 43 29.11 19.39 -25.41
CA ILE A 43 29.50 18.75 -26.67
C ILE A 43 29.46 19.75 -27.82
N PHE A 44 30.64 20.06 -28.37
CA PHE A 44 30.79 20.95 -29.52
C PHE A 44 30.40 20.25 -30.83
N SER A 45 29.38 20.75 -31.51
CA SER A 45 28.85 20.19 -32.77
C SER A 45 28.43 21.29 -33.75
N THR A 46 27.97 20.91 -34.95
CA THR A 46 27.53 21.84 -36.01
C THR A 46 26.28 22.61 -35.60
N ASP A 47 26.29 23.95 -35.75
CA ASP A 47 25.16 24.80 -35.35
C ASP A 47 24.26 25.20 -36.54
N VAL A 48 22.95 25.19 -36.32
CA VAL A 48 21.94 25.35 -37.36
C VAL A 48 21.82 26.81 -37.83
N GLY A 49 21.79 27.02 -39.14
CA GLY A 49 21.69 28.37 -39.74
C GLY A 49 22.98 29.19 -39.75
N THR A 50 24.01 28.82 -38.99
CA THR A 50 25.32 29.50 -38.98
C THR A 50 26.15 29.27 -40.25
N GLY A 51 25.86 28.19 -40.99
CA GLY A 51 26.51 27.83 -42.25
C GLY A 51 27.88 27.18 -42.12
N THR A 52 28.74 27.64 -41.20
CA THR A 52 30.08 27.08 -40.96
C THR A 52 30.52 27.06 -39.50
N GLU A 53 29.69 27.49 -38.56
CA GLU A 53 30.05 27.57 -37.14
C GLU A 53 29.50 26.36 -36.36
N GLY A 54 29.91 26.27 -35.09
CA GLY A 54 29.50 25.21 -34.19
C GLY A 54 29.23 25.75 -32.80
N THR A 55 28.43 25.01 -32.04
CA THR A 55 27.97 25.37 -30.70
C THR A 55 28.20 24.21 -29.73
N SER A 56 28.36 24.52 -28.45
CA SER A 56 28.45 23.51 -27.37
C SER A 56 27.11 23.41 -26.66
N LEU A 57 26.56 22.20 -26.59
CA LEU A 57 25.29 21.91 -25.92
C LEU A 57 25.47 20.75 -24.93
N GLY A 58 24.71 20.79 -23.84
CA GLY A 58 24.55 19.67 -22.91
C GLY A 58 23.22 18.94 -23.13
N GLY A 59 23.21 17.63 -22.95
CA GLY A 59 22.00 16.81 -22.96
C GLY A 59 22.25 15.33 -23.24
N THR A 60 21.36 14.46 -22.77
CA THR A 60 21.31 13.05 -23.20
C THR A 60 21.11 12.92 -24.72
N SER A 61 20.46 13.91 -25.34
CA SER A 61 20.38 14.17 -26.78
C SER A 61 21.74 14.29 -27.48
N MET A 62 22.82 14.63 -26.78
CA MET A 62 24.19 14.71 -27.28
C MET A 62 25.00 13.44 -26.96
N ALA A 63 24.62 12.67 -25.93
CA ALA A 63 25.16 11.35 -25.65
C ALA A 63 24.66 10.29 -26.66
N SER A 64 23.38 10.32 -27.01
CA SER A 64 22.74 9.40 -27.97
C SER A 64 23.44 9.28 -29.34
N PRO A 65 23.83 10.37 -30.04
CA PRO A 65 24.56 10.27 -31.31
C PRO A 65 25.96 9.67 -31.18
N HIS A 66 26.64 9.78 -30.03
CA HIS A 66 27.91 9.08 -29.79
C HIS A 66 27.73 7.56 -29.76
N ILE A 67 26.67 7.07 -29.12
CA ILE A 67 26.30 5.64 -29.12
C ILE A 67 25.84 5.20 -30.52
N THR A 68 25.08 6.04 -31.23
CA THR A 68 24.62 5.76 -32.61
C THR A 68 25.80 5.60 -33.57
N GLY A 69 26.80 6.50 -33.51
CA GLY A 69 28.03 6.39 -34.30
C GLY A 69 28.88 5.17 -33.92
N SER A 70 28.99 4.87 -32.61
CA SER A 70 29.67 3.67 -32.11
C SER A 70 29.02 2.39 -32.63
N ALA A 71 27.69 2.29 -32.56
CA ALA A 71 26.94 1.15 -33.09
C ALA A 71 27.08 1.00 -34.60
N ALA A 72 27.14 2.11 -35.35
CA ALA A 72 27.39 2.08 -36.80
C ALA A 72 28.77 1.53 -37.15
N LEU A 73 29.82 1.94 -36.43
CA LEU A 73 31.19 1.41 -36.61
C LEU A 73 31.28 -0.08 -36.26
N MET A 74 30.64 -0.51 -35.17
CA MET A 74 30.54 -1.93 -34.82
C MET A 74 29.70 -2.73 -35.83
N ARG A 75 28.74 -2.10 -36.51
CA ARG A 75 27.96 -2.71 -37.60
C ARG A 75 28.80 -2.89 -38.87
N GLU A 76 29.69 -1.95 -39.19
CA GLU A 76 30.64 -2.07 -40.30
C GLU A 76 31.69 -3.15 -40.04
N LEU A 77 32.21 -3.23 -38.81
CA LEU A 77 33.18 -4.26 -38.40
C LEU A 77 32.55 -5.66 -38.31
N HIS A 78 31.29 -5.75 -37.88
CA HIS A 78 30.56 -7.01 -37.69
C HIS A 78 29.21 -7.04 -38.45
N PRO A 79 29.22 -7.07 -39.80
CA PRO A 79 28.01 -6.94 -40.62
C PRO A 79 27.05 -8.12 -40.51
N THR A 80 27.49 -9.26 -39.98
CA THR A 80 26.68 -10.48 -39.79
C THR A 80 26.10 -10.63 -38.38
N TRP A 81 26.52 -9.81 -37.41
CA TRP A 81 26.02 -9.90 -36.03
C TRP A 81 24.60 -9.33 -35.91
N THR A 82 23.89 -9.66 -34.83
CA THR A 82 22.56 -9.09 -34.54
C THR A 82 22.66 -7.73 -33.84
N VAL A 83 21.56 -6.98 -33.83
CA VAL A 83 21.48 -5.71 -33.07
C VAL A 83 21.71 -5.97 -31.58
N ALA A 84 21.12 -7.02 -31.02
CA ALA A 84 21.34 -7.44 -29.63
C ALA A 84 22.81 -7.78 -29.34
N GLN A 85 23.53 -8.44 -30.26
CA GLN A 85 24.96 -8.73 -30.11
C GLN A 85 25.82 -7.46 -30.13
N ILE A 86 25.49 -6.47 -30.96
CA ILE A 86 26.22 -5.19 -31.01
C ILE A 86 25.92 -4.33 -29.78
N LYS A 87 24.65 -4.28 -29.34
CA LYS A 87 24.24 -3.64 -28.08
C LYS A 87 24.95 -4.28 -26.89
N ALA A 88 24.92 -5.61 -26.81
CA ALA A 88 25.60 -6.37 -25.77
C ALA A 88 27.09 -6.06 -25.76
N LEU A 89 27.77 -6.10 -26.91
CA LEU A 89 29.20 -5.79 -26.98
C LEU A 89 29.53 -4.39 -26.43
N LEU A 90 28.80 -3.36 -26.87
CA LEU A 90 28.99 -1.97 -26.39
C LEU A 90 28.73 -1.81 -24.88
N MET A 91 27.71 -2.49 -24.34
CA MET A 91 27.42 -2.51 -22.90
C MET A 91 28.48 -3.30 -22.13
N ASN A 92 28.85 -4.48 -22.62
CA ASN A 92 29.78 -5.38 -21.95
C ASN A 92 31.17 -4.81 -21.80
N THR A 93 31.62 -4.00 -22.77
CA THR A 93 32.94 -3.36 -22.76
C THR A 93 32.92 -1.94 -22.23
N ALA A 94 31.79 -1.40 -21.75
CA ALA A 94 31.66 -0.06 -21.14
C ALA A 94 32.30 0.03 -19.73
N THR A 95 33.49 -0.54 -19.58
CA THR A 95 34.21 -0.74 -18.30
C THR A 95 34.84 0.53 -17.71
N ASN A 96 34.45 1.71 -18.20
CA ASN A 96 34.79 2.98 -17.56
C ASN A 96 33.67 3.32 -16.57
N ASP A 97 34.03 3.50 -15.30
CA ASP A 97 33.09 3.95 -14.28
C ASP A 97 32.89 5.47 -14.33
N VAL A 98 31.76 5.91 -13.77
CA VAL A 98 31.36 7.32 -13.70
C VAL A 98 31.18 7.64 -12.21
N TRP A 99 31.72 8.78 -11.81
CA TRP A 99 32.01 9.12 -10.42
C TRP A 99 31.25 10.36 -9.98
N THR A 100 30.96 10.49 -8.68
CA THR A 100 30.28 11.67 -8.13
C THR A 100 31.16 12.93 -8.10
N GLU A 101 32.48 12.80 -8.22
CA GLU A 101 33.45 13.90 -8.07
C GLU A 101 34.52 13.88 -9.19
N PRO A 102 35.20 15.02 -9.43
CA PRO A 102 36.31 15.14 -10.38
C PRO A 102 37.42 14.08 -10.26
N ASP A 103 38.18 13.92 -11.35
CA ASP A 103 39.41 13.10 -11.42
C ASP A 103 39.23 11.63 -10.93
N GLN A 104 38.03 11.07 -11.13
CA GLN A 104 37.64 9.72 -10.68
C GLN A 104 37.76 9.54 -9.15
N THR A 105 37.14 10.46 -8.41
CA THR A 105 37.08 10.44 -6.93
C THR A 105 35.64 10.39 -6.42
N GLY A 106 35.44 10.32 -5.10
CA GLY A 106 34.11 10.16 -4.51
C GLY A 106 33.56 8.75 -4.68
N SER A 107 32.24 8.63 -4.85
CA SER A 107 31.53 7.37 -5.04
C SER A 107 31.35 7.05 -6.52
N ASN A 108 31.20 5.76 -6.85
CA ASN A 108 30.73 5.34 -8.18
C ASN A 108 29.21 5.39 -8.23
N TYR A 109 28.64 5.85 -9.34
CA TYR A 109 27.19 5.82 -9.55
C TYR A 109 26.61 4.41 -9.65
N GLY A 110 25.40 4.26 -9.12
CA GLY A 110 24.58 3.06 -9.23
C GLY A 110 24.16 2.71 -10.67
N VAL A 111 23.80 1.45 -10.89
CA VAL A 111 23.48 0.94 -12.25
C VAL A 111 22.26 1.64 -12.87
N SER A 112 21.29 2.08 -12.07
CA SER A 112 20.12 2.85 -12.51
C SER A 112 20.42 4.30 -12.91
N ARG A 113 21.66 4.77 -12.72
CA ARG A 113 22.13 6.09 -13.15
C ARG A 113 22.97 6.04 -14.43
N VAL A 114 23.74 4.95 -14.63
CA VAL A 114 24.76 4.87 -15.70
C VAL A 114 24.70 3.59 -16.53
N GLY A 115 23.75 2.69 -16.26
CA GLY A 115 23.59 1.42 -16.93
C GLY A 115 24.82 0.54 -16.77
N SER A 116 25.48 0.25 -17.89
CA SER A 116 26.72 -0.54 -17.94
C SER A 116 27.99 0.29 -17.72
N GLY A 117 27.88 1.58 -17.39
CA GLY A 117 28.99 2.54 -17.30
C GLY A 117 29.25 3.29 -18.60
N ARG A 118 30.34 4.07 -18.67
CA ARG A 118 30.68 4.86 -19.87
C ARG A 118 31.25 3.97 -20.97
N VAL A 119 30.69 4.11 -22.18
CA VAL A 119 31.09 3.40 -23.40
C VAL A 119 32.61 3.40 -23.63
N ASP A 120 33.13 2.25 -24.05
CA ASP A 120 34.50 2.09 -24.53
C ASP A 120 34.52 1.35 -25.87
N LEU A 121 34.64 2.14 -26.94
CA LEU A 121 34.68 1.62 -28.31
C LEU A 121 36.02 0.94 -28.64
N ALA A 122 37.12 1.33 -27.98
CA ALA A 122 38.43 0.71 -28.19
C ALA A 122 38.46 -0.71 -27.59
N ASN A 123 37.81 -0.90 -26.44
CA ASN A 123 37.59 -2.21 -25.84
C ASN A 123 36.60 -3.06 -26.67
N ALA A 124 35.50 -2.46 -27.15
CA ALA A 124 34.51 -3.12 -28.01
C ALA A 124 35.14 -3.75 -29.27
N ILE A 125 35.94 -2.98 -30.02
CA ILE A 125 36.57 -3.39 -31.29
C ILE A 125 37.47 -4.64 -31.14
N ASN A 126 38.02 -4.89 -29.95
CA ASN A 126 38.96 -6.00 -29.70
C ASN A 126 38.30 -7.25 -29.06
N THR A 127 36.97 -7.26 -28.96
CA THR A 127 36.22 -8.25 -28.16
C THR A 127 35.25 -9.06 -29.01
N GLU A 128 35.39 -10.39 -28.96
CA GLU A 128 34.54 -11.34 -29.71
C GLU A 128 33.55 -12.10 -28.80
N THR A 129 33.52 -11.79 -27.49
CA THR A 129 32.61 -12.41 -26.52
C THR A 129 31.53 -11.39 -26.13
N VAL A 130 30.28 -11.83 -26.06
CA VAL A 130 29.14 -11.05 -25.54
C VAL A 130 28.46 -11.80 -24.40
N ALA A 131 27.89 -11.06 -23.46
CA ALA A 131 27.18 -11.59 -22.30
C ALA A 131 25.86 -10.84 -22.11
N TYR A 132 24.75 -11.57 -21.98
CA TYR A 132 23.39 -11.00 -21.93
C TYR A 132 22.45 -11.86 -21.10
N ALA A 133 21.40 -11.26 -20.54
CA ALA A 133 20.30 -11.96 -19.89
C ALA A 133 19.68 -13.00 -20.85
N THR A 134 19.65 -14.26 -20.44
CA THR A 134 19.27 -15.40 -21.31
C THR A 134 17.82 -15.32 -21.77
N ASN A 135 16.95 -14.83 -20.89
CA ASN A 135 15.51 -14.71 -21.13
C ASN A 135 15.12 -13.39 -21.82
N ALA A 136 16.05 -12.43 -21.90
CA ALA A 136 15.85 -11.10 -22.52
C ALA A 136 17.15 -10.58 -23.19
N PRO A 137 17.60 -11.21 -24.30
CA PRO A 137 18.90 -10.89 -24.92
C PRO A 137 19.04 -9.45 -25.46
N GLU A 138 17.93 -8.81 -25.79
CA GLU A 138 17.81 -7.41 -26.22
C GLU A 138 17.83 -6.40 -25.07
N ARG A 139 17.35 -6.76 -23.87
CA ARG A 139 17.59 -6.01 -22.64
C ARG A 139 19.08 -6.04 -22.27
N VAL A 140 19.76 -7.18 -22.46
CA VAL A 140 21.20 -7.44 -22.12
C VAL A 140 21.47 -7.45 -20.62
N SER A 141 21.11 -6.40 -19.90
CA SER A 141 21.12 -6.35 -18.45
C SER A 141 20.15 -7.36 -17.84
N VAL A 142 20.41 -7.77 -16.60
CA VAL A 142 19.50 -8.60 -15.80
C VAL A 142 18.72 -7.68 -14.86
N SER A 143 17.40 -7.64 -15.00
CA SER A 143 16.51 -7.04 -14.01
C SER A 143 15.69 -8.15 -13.37
N PHE A 144 15.60 -8.12 -12.03
CA PHE A 144 14.66 -8.96 -11.27
C PHE A 144 13.29 -8.29 -11.13
N GLY A 145 13.20 -6.97 -11.30
CA GLY A 145 11.98 -6.18 -11.15
C GLY A 145 11.91 -5.45 -9.81
N LEU A 146 10.71 -4.93 -9.51
CA LEU A 146 10.26 -4.76 -8.14
C LEU A 146 10.01 -6.16 -7.55
N ILE A 147 10.43 -6.39 -6.31
CA ILE A 147 10.11 -7.63 -5.59
C ILE A 147 9.56 -7.25 -4.22
N GLU A 148 8.24 -7.30 -4.13
CA GLU A 148 7.49 -7.24 -2.89
C GLU A 148 7.67 -8.59 -2.18
N ALA A 149 8.21 -8.56 -0.96
CA ALA A 149 8.59 -9.77 -0.23
C ALA A 149 7.96 -9.78 1.17
N VAL A 150 6.92 -10.59 1.31
CA VAL A 150 6.27 -10.94 2.60
C VAL A 150 7.15 -11.90 3.41
N THR A 151 7.87 -12.79 2.73
CA THR A 151 8.75 -13.78 3.37
C THR A 151 10.13 -13.83 2.72
N ALA A 152 11.12 -14.31 3.48
CA ALA A 152 12.49 -14.47 2.99
C ALA A 152 12.56 -15.48 1.84
N GLN A 153 13.09 -15.05 0.70
CA GLN A 153 13.01 -15.79 -0.57
C GLN A 153 14.32 -15.76 -1.37
N THR A 154 14.39 -16.53 -2.44
CA THR A 154 15.59 -16.62 -3.30
C THR A 154 15.22 -16.79 -4.77
N LEU A 155 15.55 -15.79 -5.57
CA LEU A 155 15.25 -15.72 -7.00
C LEU A 155 16.50 -15.98 -7.84
N ASN A 156 16.32 -16.52 -9.05
CA ASN A 156 17.43 -16.86 -9.94
C ASN A 156 17.19 -16.33 -11.36
N GLN A 157 18.21 -15.69 -11.93
CA GLN A 157 18.28 -15.32 -13.34
C GLN A 157 19.56 -15.90 -13.97
N THR A 158 19.65 -15.92 -15.29
CA THR A 158 20.79 -16.54 -15.98
C THR A 158 21.36 -15.62 -17.08
N ILE A 159 22.66 -15.40 -17.05
CA ILE A 159 23.41 -14.72 -18.12
C ILE A 159 23.97 -15.78 -19.07
N THR A 160 23.72 -15.62 -20.37
CA THR A 160 24.38 -16.40 -21.42
C THR A 160 25.64 -15.65 -21.85
N VAL A 161 26.79 -16.29 -21.71
CA VAL A 161 28.09 -15.80 -22.20
C VAL A 161 28.41 -16.55 -23.50
N ARG A 162 28.47 -15.83 -24.62
CA ARG A 162 28.67 -16.38 -25.96
C ARG A 162 29.93 -15.84 -26.60
N ASN A 163 30.82 -16.74 -27.00
CA ASN A 163 32.06 -16.45 -27.71
C ASN A 163 31.81 -16.63 -29.21
N LEU A 164 31.90 -15.53 -29.96
CA LEU A 164 31.75 -15.48 -31.42
C LEU A 164 33.09 -15.66 -32.14
N GLY A 165 34.20 -15.73 -31.39
CA GLY A 165 35.56 -15.90 -31.90
C GLY A 165 35.97 -17.35 -32.15
N ALA A 166 37.09 -17.50 -32.86
CA ALA A 166 37.62 -18.80 -33.28
C ALA A 166 38.42 -19.56 -32.21
N THR A 167 38.69 -18.94 -31.06
CA THR A 167 39.45 -19.52 -29.93
C THR A 167 38.61 -19.55 -28.65
N PRO A 168 38.63 -20.62 -27.85
CA PRO A 168 37.93 -20.64 -26.57
C PRO A 168 38.55 -19.61 -25.61
N ARG A 169 37.72 -19.03 -24.73
CA ARG A 169 38.16 -18.07 -23.69
C ARG A 169 37.69 -18.55 -22.32
N THR A 170 38.51 -18.32 -21.29
CA THR A 170 38.18 -18.65 -19.90
C THR A 170 38.08 -17.37 -19.10
N TYR A 171 37.05 -17.26 -18.26
CA TYR A 171 36.80 -16.11 -17.40
C TYR A 171 36.63 -16.56 -15.95
N ASN A 172 37.15 -15.77 -15.01
CA ASN A 172 36.72 -15.77 -13.62
C ASN A 172 35.47 -14.88 -13.51
N VAL A 173 34.53 -15.28 -12.67
CA VAL A 173 33.22 -14.64 -12.51
C VAL A 173 33.09 -14.11 -11.08
N THR A 174 32.84 -12.82 -10.94
CA THR A 174 32.62 -12.15 -9.64
C THR A 174 31.42 -11.21 -9.72
N PHE A 175 30.82 -10.91 -8.58
CA PHE A 175 29.90 -9.77 -8.47
C PHE A 175 30.66 -8.54 -7.96
N ASP A 176 30.29 -7.37 -8.46
CA ASP A 176 30.86 -6.06 -8.12
C ASP A 176 29.69 -5.13 -7.74
N GLN A 177 29.50 -4.95 -6.43
CA GLN A 177 28.36 -4.26 -5.83
C GLN A 177 28.42 -2.75 -6.07
N ARG A 178 27.30 -2.11 -6.40
CA ARG A 178 27.19 -0.65 -6.65
C ARG A 178 26.04 0.00 -5.88
N ASN A 179 24.90 -0.68 -5.81
CA ASN A 179 23.74 -0.34 -5.01
C ASN A 179 23.57 -1.46 -3.97
N ASN A 180 23.36 -1.13 -2.69
CA ASN A 180 23.39 -2.09 -1.59
C ASN A 180 22.36 -1.73 -0.51
N THR A 181 21.29 -2.51 -0.38
CA THR A 181 20.41 -2.51 0.81
C THR A 181 20.89 -3.55 1.84
N SER A 182 20.33 -3.56 3.05
CA SER A 182 20.46 -4.66 4.00
C SER A 182 19.54 -5.85 3.65
N MET A 183 18.43 -5.58 2.98
CA MET A 183 17.34 -6.54 2.71
C MET A 183 17.70 -7.56 1.61
N ALA A 184 18.71 -7.28 0.79
CA ALA A 184 18.99 -8.04 -0.41
C ALA A 184 20.49 -8.30 -0.59
N ALA A 185 20.82 -9.39 -1.28
CA ALA A 185 22.20 -9.70 -1.66
C ALA A 185 22.27 -10.50 -2.96
N PHE A 186 23.16 -10.11 -3.87
CA PHE A 186 23.50 -10.89 -5.05
C PHE A 186 24.65 -11.89 -4.83
N SER A 187 24.55 -13.05 -5.48
CA SER A 187 25.64 -14.01 -5.65
C SER A 187 25.66 -14.60 -7.07
N VAL A 188 26.81 -15.15 -7.48
CA VAL A 188 27.05 -15.65 -8.84
C VAL A 188 27.64 -17.05 -8.84
N SER A 189 27.22 -17.89 -9.78
CA SER A 189 27.80 -19.22 -9.97
C SER A 189 27.79 -19.69 -11.44
N PRO A 190 28.78 -20.49 -11.87
CA PRO A 190 30.03 -20.81 -11.18
C PRO A 190 31.02 -19.63 -11.20
N SER A 191 31.95 -19.58 -10.24
CA SER A 191 32.99 -18.54 -10.14
C SER A 191 34.08 -18.58 -11.22
N SER A 192 34.03 -19.56 -12.12
CA SER A 192 34.88 -19.62 -13.33
C SER A 192 34.16 -20.37 -14.45
N ILE A 193 34.27 -19.87 -15.67
CA ILE A 193 33.64 -20.41 -16.87
C ILE A 193 34.65 -20.57 -18.01
N ASN A 194 34.48 -21.62 -18.81
CA ASN A 194 35.15 -21.81 -20.09
C ASN A 194 34.11 -21.68 -21.21
N VAL A 195 34.33 -20.75 -22.14
CA VAL A 195 33.43 -20.43 -23.24
C VAL A 195 34.03 -20.97 -24.54
N PRO A 196 33.51 -22.08 -25.12
CA PRO A 196 34.07 -22.69 -26.32
C PRO A 196 34.11 -21.73 -27.51
N ALA A 197 35.05 -21.92 -28.43
CA ALA A 197 35.07 -21.19 -29.70
C ALA A 197 33.75 -21.37 -30.45
N ASN A 198 33.16 -20.27 -30.95
CA ASN A 198 31.82 -20.24 -31.57
C ASN A 198 30.67 -20.79 -30.68
N GLY A 199 30.91 -20.96 -29.37
CA GLY A 199 29.98 -21.57 -28.41
C GLY A 199 29.52 -20.61 -27.32
N SER A 200 28.81 -21.16 -26.34
CA SER A 200 28.31 -20.41 -25.19
C SER A 200 28.30 -21.26 -23.93
N THR A 201 28.23 -20.58 -22.79
CA THR A 201 28.02 -21.15 -21.45
C THR A 201 27.19 -20.17 -20.63
N THR A 202 26.78 -20.55 -19.42
CA THR A 202 25.88 -19.75 -18.57
C THR A 202 26.49 -19.43 -17.21
N VAL A 203 26.09 -18.28 -16.67
CA VAL A 203 26.30 -17.88 -15.27
C VAL A 203 24.93 -17.66 -14.64
N THR A 204 24.64 -18.34 -13.54
CA THR A 204 23.47 -18.06 -12.72
C THR A 204 23.77 -16.88 -11.81
N VAL A 205 22.83 -15.94 -11.74
CA VAL A 205 22.79 -14.85 -10.78
C VAL A 205 21.66 -15.15 -9.80
N THR A 206 21.97 -15.17 -8.52
CA THR A 206 21.03 -15.52 -7.45
C THR A 206 20.85 -14.30 -6.56
N LEU A 207 19.60 -13.89 -6.37
CA LEU A 207 19.18 -12.82 -5.46
C LEU A 207 18.57 -13.48 -4.22
N THR A 208 19.10 -13.18 -3.05
CA THR A 208 18.49 -13.57 -1.76
C THR A 208 17.84 -12.34 -1.14
N LEU A 209 16.65 -12.49 -0.56
CA LEU A 209 15.89 -11.44 0.12
C LEU A 209 15.54 -11.84 1.55
N ASP A 210 15.69 -10.90 2.48
CA ASP A 210 15.25 -10.97 3.88
C ASP A 210 14.45 -9.70 4.22
N PRO A 211 13.10 -9.75 4.21
CA PRO A 211 12.27 -8.58 4.48
C PRO A 211 12.32 -8.09 5.93
N THR A 212 12.94 -8.85 6.84
CA THR A 212 13.06 -8.46 8.26
C THR A 212 14.33 -7.67 8.56
N ALA A 213 15.19 -7.44 7.56
CA ALA A 213 16.47 -6.74 7.74
C ALA A 213 16.29 -5.23 7.95
N SER A 214 16.82 -4.71 9.06
CA SER A 214 16.76 -3.26 9.38
C SER A 214 17.54 -2.39 8.40
N GLN A 215 17.09 -1.16 8.19
CA GLN A 215 17.49 -0.25 7.11
C GLN A 215 17.21 -0.82 5.70
N SER A 216 16.13 -1.59 5.55
CA SER A 216 15.65 -2.16 4.29
C SER A 216 15.49 -1.10 3.18
N HIS A 217 14.91 0.04 3.53
CA HIS A 217 14.69 1.20 2.67
C HIS A 217 15.93 2.13 2.63
N THR A 218 17.11 1.57 2.35
CA THR A 218 18.35 2.35 2.19
C THR A 218 18.46 2.97 0.79
N PRO A 219 18.63 4.30 0.65
CA PRO A 219 18.87 4.95 -0.63
C PRO A 219 20.27 4.65 -1.19
N ASP A 220 20.39 4.65 -2.52
CA ASP A 220 21.69 4.69 -3.22
C ASP A 220 22.52 5.91 -2.74
N ALA A 221 23.73 5.66 -2.24
CA ALA A 221 24.62 6.67 -1.66
C ALA A 221 25.11 7.78 -2.63
N THR A 222 24.71 7.73 -3.91
CA THR A 222 24.89 8.78 -4.93
C THR A 222 23.61 9.58 -5.22
N THR A 223 22.68 9.56 -4.26
CA THR A 223 21.34 10.16 -4.32
C THR A 223 21.19 11.20 -3.21
N ASP A 224 21.20 12.48 -3.56
CA ASP A 224 20.89 13.56 -2.62
C ASP A 224 19.47 13.36 -2.08
N LEU A 225 19.29 13.35 -0.75
CA LEU A 225 18.00 13.10 -0.09
C LEU A 225 17.06 14.32 -0.12
N LEU A 226 17.61 15.51 -0.36
CA LEU A 226 16.84 16.74 -0.56
C LEU A 226 16.96 17.13 -2.03
N GLN A 227 15.86 17.61 -2.61
CA GLN A 227 15.86 18.22 -3.94
C GLN A 227 15.42 19.68 -3.86
N SER A 228 16.20 20.56 -4.47
CA SER A 228 15.83 21.97 -4.68
C SER A 228 15.16 22.15 -6.03
N ARG A 229 14.04 22.87 -6.04
CA ARG A 229 13.24 23.30 -7.19
C ARG A 229 12.84 24.75 -7.01
N LEU A 230 12.23 25.34 -8.03
CA LEU A 230 11.87 26.76 -8.06
C LEU A 230 10.83 27.12 -6.98
N LEU A 231 9.94 26.19 -6.63
CA LEU A 231 8.92 26.36 -5.59
C LEU A 231 9.44 26.07 -4.16
N GLY A 232 10.57 25.39 -4.00
CA GLY A 232 11.14 25.09 -2.68
C GLY A 232 12.21 24.01 -2.68
N THR A 233 12.71 23.66 -1.48
CA THR A 233 13.57 22.49 -1.25
C THR A 233 12.85 21.53 -0.33
N GLY A 234 12.64 20.29 -0.76
CA GLY A 234 11.93 19.26 0.00
C GLY A 234 12.70 17.93 0.09
N PRO A 235 12.30 17.04 1.01
CA PRO A 235 12.77 15.67 1.04
C PRO A 235 12.16 14.88 -0.12
N ARG A 236 12.97 14.06 -0.78
CA ARG A 236 12.54 13.27 -1.94
C ARG A 236 12.04 11.90 -1.52
N HIS A 237 11.13 11.35 -2.31
CA HIS A 237 10.88 9.92 -2.36
C HIS A 237 12.00 9.22 -3.14
N PHE A 238 12.26 7.96 -2.82
CA PHE A 238 13.22 7.13 -3.54
C PHE A 238 12.80 5.67 -3.47
N VAL A 239 13.44 4.82 -4.27
CA VAL A 239 13.34 3.36 -4.16
C VAL A 239 14.63 2.80 -3.58
N ALA A 240 14.53 1.78 -2.74
CA ALA A 240 15.67 0.97 -2.36
C ALA A 240 16.13 0.17 -3.57
N GLU A 241 17.42 0.21 -3.89
CA GLU A 241 17.98 -0.48 -5.06
C GLU A 241 19.10 -1.43 -4.65
N GLU A 242 19.03 -2.66 -5.15
CA GLU A 242 20.10 -3.66 -5.05
C GLU A 242 20.67 -3.87 -6.46
N GLY A 243 21.99 -3.72 -6.63
CA GLY A 243 22.53 -3.61 -7.99
C GLY A 243 24.03 -3.57 -8.11
N GLY A 244 24.52 -3.96 -9.28
CA GLY A 244 25.94 -4.03 -9.56
C GLY A 244 26.25 -4.74 -10.86
N TYR A 245 27.46 -5.30 -10.96
CA TYR A 245 27.96 -5.92 -12.17
C TYR A 245 28.38 -7.38 -11.96
N VAL A 246 27.91 -8.27 -12.83
CA VAL A 246 28.58 -9.57 -13.02
C VAL A 246 29.80 -9.31 -13.91
N VAL A 247 30.99 -9.36 -13.30
CA VAL A 247 32.25 -9.10 -13.98
C VAL A 247 32.87 -10.42 -14.43
N LEU A 248 33.15 -10.51 -15.73
CA LEU A 248 33.83 -11.62 -16.38
C LEU A 248 35.28 -11.18 -16.64
N THR A 249 36.18 -11.53 -15.74
CA THR A 249 37.63 -11.22 -15.87
C THR A 249 38.33 -12.35 -16.60
N PRO A 250 38.89 -12.15 -17.81
CA PRO A 250 39.54 -13.21 -18.57
C PRO A 250 40.82 -13.70 -17.88
N THR A 251 41.21 -14.94 -18.17
CA THR A 251 42.49 -15.52 -17.70
C THR A 251 43.68 -15.22 -18.63
N ASP A 252 43.47 -14.38 -19.64
CA ASP A 252 44.49 -13.91 -20.58
C ASP A 252 44.66 -12.37 -20.49
N SER A 253 45.25 -11.74 -21.51
CA SER A 253 45.47 -10.28 -21.53
C SER A 253 44.41 -9.49 -22.32
N SER A 254 43.23 -10.07 -22.57
CA SER A 254 42.06 -9.31 -23.04
C SER A 254 41.38 -8.57 -21.88
N SER A 255 40.47 -7.65 -22.20
CA SER A 255 39.76 -6.86 -21.20
C SER A 255 38.66 -7.67 -20.50
N SER A 256 38.33 -7.28 -19.27
CA SER A 256 37.12 -7.74 -18.59
C SER A 256 35.86 -7.30 -19.33
N LEU A 257 34.79 -8.09 -19.16
CA LEU A 257 33.42 -7.73 -19.55
C LEU A 257 32.55 -7.56 -18.31
N ARG A 258 31.45 -6.81 -18.44
CA ARG A 258 30.41 -6.76 -17.40
C ARG A 258 28.98 -6.92 -17.92
N VAL A 259 28.09 -7.37 -17.06
CA VAL A 259 26.64 -7.31 -17.25
C VAL A 259 26.05 -6.63 -16.03
N ALA A 260 25.29 -5.54 -16.24
CA ALA A 260 24.57 -4.88 -15.16
C ALA A 260 23.42 -5.76 -14.66
N VAL A 261 23.30 -5.85 -13.33
CA VAL A 261 22.26 -6.59 -12.61
C VAL A 261 21.58 -5.63 -11.65
N HIS A 262 20.26 -5.73 -11.54
CA HIS A 262 19.43 -4.79 -10.80
C HIS A 262 18.16 -5.45 -10.23
N ALA A 263 17.75 -4.99 -9.05
CA ALA A 263 16.51 -5.30 -8.37
C ALA A 263 16.05 -4.08 -7.56
N VAL A 264 14.74 -3.92 -7.39
CA VAL A 264 14.13 -3.04 -6.37
C VAL A 264 13.47 -3.94 -5.33
N PRO A 265 14.21 -4.33 -4.28
CA PRO A 265 13.67 -5.15 -3.21
C PRO A 265 12.83 -4.29 -2.25
N ARG A 266 11.64 -4.78 -1.88
CA ARG A 266 10.68 -4.11 -1.01
C ARG A 266 10.17 -5.10 0.05
N PRO A 267 10.32 -4.83 1.36
CA PRO A 267 9.51 -5.51 2.37
C PRO A 267 8.04 -5.22 2.08
N ALA A 268 7.17 -6.23 2.07
CA ALA A 268 5.74 -6.02 1.86
C ALA A 268 4.97 -6.80 2.91
N SER A 269 3.86 -6.25 3.37
CA SER A 269 2.96 -6.93 4.29
C SER A 269 1.93 -7.80 3.53
N ASP A 270 1.24 -8.63 4.29
CA ASP A 270 0.06 -9.38 3.86
C ASP A 270 -0.90 -9.38 5.06
N MET A 271 -1.37 -8.17 5.40
CA MET A 271 -2.24 -7.84 6.54
C MET A 271 -3.68 -7.63 6.07
N ALA A 272 -4.63 -7.84 6.97
CA ALA A 272 -6.06 -7.56 6.77
C ALA A 272 -6.74 -7.29 8.12
N ALA A 273 -8.01 -6.90 8.08
CA ALA A 273 -8.91 -7.10 9.21
C ALA A 273 -9.05 -8.60 9.55
N ALA A 274 -9.23 -8.91 10.83
CA ALA A 274 -9.49 -10.28 11.30
C ALA A 274 -10.93 -10.77 10.98
N SER A 275 -11.76 -9.92 10.39
CA SER A 275 -13.15 -10.15 10.01
C SER A 275 -13.51 -9.23 8.85
N ASP A 276 -14.18 -9.74 7.82
CA ASP A 276 -14.77 -8.93 6.74
C ASP A 276 -15.94 -8.05 7.21
N THR A 277 -16.44 -8.30 8.42
CA THR A 277 -17.62 -7.66 8.99
C THR A 277 -17.30 -7.04 10.35
N VAL A 278 -17.61 -5.75 10.49
CA VAL A 278 -17.47 -4.97 11.72
C VAL A 278 -18.82 -4.96 12.46
N THR A 279 -18.91 -5.68 13.57
CA THR A 279 -20.12 -5.67 14.41
C THR A 279 -20.21 -4.38 15.22
N VAL A 280 -21.35 -3.70 15.14
CA VAL A 280 -21.74 -2.57 15.99
C VAL A 280 -22.94 -2.93 16.86
N SER A 281 -23.18 -2.16 17.92
CA SER A 281 -24.24 -2.47 18.89
C SER A 281 -25.62 -1.99 18.41
N THR A 282 -26.67 -2.54 19.03
CA THR A 282 -28.08 -2.08 18.88
C THR A 282 -28.32 -0.59 19.20
N ALA A 283 -27.36 0.12 19.79
CA ALA A 283 -27.44 1.54 20.05
C ALA A 283 -26.98 2.35 18.83
N ALA A 284 -27.72 3.41 18.48
CA ALA A 284 -27.39 4.24 17.32
C ALA A 284 -26.01 4.92 17.39
N THR A 285 -25.42 5.06 18.57
CA THR A 285 -24.09 5.64 18.80
C THR A 285 -23.24 4.73 19.68
N GLY A 286 -21.96 4.54 19.37
CA GLY A 286 -21.06 3.77 20.21
C GLY A 286 -19.62 3.68 19.69
N VAL A 287 -18.87 2.72 20.23
CA VAL A 287 -17.48 2.43 19.87
C VAL A 287 -17.33 0.94 19.58
N THR A 288 -16.52 0.58 18.59
CA THR A 288 -16.09 -0.79 18.29
C THR A 288 -14.62 -0.81 17.84
N THR A 289 -14.07 -1.97 17.50
CA THR A 289 -12.72 -2.10 16.93
C THR A 289 -12.71 -2.97 15.68
N ILE A 290 -11.78 -2.67 14.77
CA ILE A 290 -11.37 -3.57 13.68
C ILE A 290 -10.03 -4.16 14.08
N ASP A 291 -10.02 -5.40 14.54
CA ASP A 291 -8.79 -6.09 14.93
C ASP A 291 -8.02 -6.49 13.65
N LEU A 292 -6.69 -6.34 13.66
CA LEU A 292 -5.80 -6.54 12.51
C LEU A 292 -5.00 -7.85 12.65
N THR A 293 -4.79 -8.57 11.55
CA THR A 293 -3.97 -9.79 11.53
C THR A 293 -3.28 -10.03 10.19
N GLY A 294 -2.21 -10.83 10.19
CA GLY A 294 -1.55 -11.28 8.96
C GLY A 294 -0.04 -11.33 9.07
N THR A 295 0.66 -10.97 7.99
CA THR A 295 2.12 -10.82 8.00
C THR A 295 2.51 -9.34 7.94
N GLU A 296 2.88 -8.80 9.09
CA GLU A 296 3.35 -7.43 9.28
C GLU A 296 4.73 -7.13 8.65
N VAL A 297 5.02 -5.84 8.46
CA VAL A 297 6.38 -5.34 8.20
C VAL A 297 6.81 -4.44 9.35
N PHE A 298 7.84 -4.83 10.10
CA PHE A 298 8.50 -3.96 11.07
C PHE A 298 10.01 -4.21 11.09
N THR A 299 10.78 -3.50 10.28
CA THR A 299 12.23 -3.73 10.16
C THR A 299 13.04 -3.00 11.25
N GLY A 300 12.46 -1.98 11.87
CA GLY A 300 13.09 -1.21 12.95
C GLY A 300 12.44 0.16 13.16
N GLY A 301 13.11 1.01 13.94
CA GLY A 301 12.59 2.34 14.33
C GLY A 301 13.34 3.53 13.73
N ASN A 302 14.25 3.32 12.77
CA ASN A 302 15.01 4.37 12.10
C ASN A 302 14.34 4.76 10.77
N LEU A 303 13.11 5.24 10.84
CA LEU A 303 12.36 5.77 9.69
C LEU A 303 13.12 6.96 9.06
N PRO A 304 13.02 7.19 7.73
CA PRO A 304 12.33 6.38 6.71
C PRO A 304 13.17 5.19 6.18
N TYR A 305 14.33 4.90 6.79
CA TYR A 305 15.23 3.84 6.31
C TYR A 305 14.78 2.44 6.74
N ASP A 306 14.17 2.34 7.93
CA ASP A 306 13.34 1.20 8.31
C ASP A 306 11.92 1.36 7.74
N THR A 307 11.25 0.23 7.52
CA THR A 307 9.84 0.17 7.12
C THR A 307 8.98 -0.31 8.29
N MET A 308 7.82 0.33 8.46
CA MET A 308 6.72 -0.11 9.31
C MET A 308 5.46 -0.11 8.45
N SER A 309 4.73 -1.22 8.37
CA SER A 309 3.44 -1.28 7.67
C SER A 309 2.42 -0.36 8.36
N ILE A 310 1.60 0.31 7.55
CA ILE A 310 0.57 1.26 8.01
C ILE A 310 -0.73 1.06 7.23
N VAL A 311 -1.84 1.26 7.94
CA VAL A 311 -3.21 1.14 7.44
C VAL A 311 -3.98 2.43 7.75
N THR A 312 -4.90 2.80 6.86
CA THR A 312 -5.82 3.92 7.04
C THR A 312 -7.24 3.50 6.76
N ALA A 313 -8.19 3.96 7.59
CA ALA A 313 -9.61 3.62 7.51
C ALA A 313 -10.48 4.82 7.07
N PHE A 314 -11.53 4.53 6.30
CA PHE A 314 -12.45 5.52 5.73
C PHE A 314 -13.87 4.94 5.65
N GLU A 315 -14.88 5.79 5.51
CA GLU A 315 -16.17 5.36 4.93
C GLU A 315 -16.00 5.17 3.42
N LYS A 316 -16.49 4.06 2.84
CA LYS A 316 -16.54 3.86 1.38
C LYS A 316 -17.70 4.66 0.78
N VAL A 317 -17.42 5.83 0.20
CA VAL A 317 -18.45 6.72 -0.35
C VAL A 317 -18.73 6.50 -1.84
N TYR A 318 -17.83 5.84 -2.57
CA TYR A 318 -18.07 5.42 -3.96
C TYR A 318 -17.27 4.18 -4.35
N GLU A 319 -17.85 3.39 -5.27
CA GLU A 319 -17.26 2.22 -5.90
C GLU A 319 -17.50 2.30 -7.41
N SER A 320 -16.43 2.09 -8.18
CA SER A 320 -16.41 2.04 -9.63
C SER A 320 -16.11 0.60 -10.09
N PRO A 321 -16.81 0.07 -11.10
CA PRO A 321 -16.50 -1.27 -11.63
C PRO A 321 -15.17 -1.27 -12.37
N ASN A 322 -14.45 -2.40 -12.31
CA ASN A 322 -13.27 -2.63 -13.15
C ASN A 322 -13.66 -2.62 -14.63
N ASP A 323 -13.23 -1.60 -15.37
CA ASP A 323 -13.42 -1.54 -16.81
C ASP A 323 -12.28 -2.28 -17.52
N ALA A 324 -12.63 -3.25 -18.37
CA ALA A 324 -11.67 -4.20 -18.93
C ALA A 324 -10.80 -3.60 -20.05
N PHE A 325 -9.79 -2.81 -19.67
CA PHE A 325 -8.87 -2.14 -20.59
C PHE A 325 -7.87 -3.09 -21.27
N SER A 326 -7.29 -2.65 -22.40
CA SER A 326 -6.42 -3.50 -23.22
C SER A 326 -5.27 -2.72 -23.86
N PRO A 327 -4.00 -3.08 -23.57
CA PRO A 327 -3.54 -4.05 -22.56
C PRO A 327 -3.96 -3.68 -21.11
N ALA A 328 -4.00 -4.69 -20.23
CA ALA A 328 -4.24 -4.55 -18.78
C ALA A 328 -3.10 -3.85 -18.00
N GLY A 329 -2.29 -3.06 -18.71
CA GLY A 329 -1.34 -2.14 -18.10
C GLY A 329 -1.97 -0.77 -17.82
N TYR A 330 -3.25 -0.58 -18.11
CA TYR A 330 -3.95 0.70 -17.97
C TYR A 330 -4.81 0.81 -16.71
N ASP A 331 -5.00 -0.30 -15.98
CA ASP A 331 -5.80 -0.45 -14.77
C ASP A 331 -5.32 0.52 -13.65
N ARG A 332 -4.09 1.05 -13.76
CA ARG A 332 -3.55 2.17 -12.95
C ARG A 332 -4.26 3.51 -13.13
N GLY A 333 -5.06 3.65 -14.19
CA GLY A 333 -5.88 4.81 -14.49
C GLY A 333 -7.38 4.54 -14.34
N ASP A 334 -7.75 3.36 -13.82
CA ASP A 334 -9.14 2.98 -13.56
C ASP A 334 -9.45 3.13 -12.08
N LEU A 335 -10.32 4.07 -11.75
CA LEU A 335 -10.81 4.31 -10.39
C LEU A 335 -11.47 3.02 -9.86
N GLN A 336 -11.20 2.67 -8.61
CA GLN A 336 -11.81 1.55 -7.90
C GLN A 336 -12.71 2.05 -6.77
N TYR A 337 -12.16 2.71 -5.75
CA TYR A 337 -12.93 3.28 -4.64
C TYR A 337 -12.58 4.74 -4.35
N ILE A 338 -13.54 5.44 -3.76
CA ILE A 338 -13.33 6.70 -3.03
C ILE A 338 -13.75 6.47 -1.59
N GLY A 339 -12.90 6.86 -0.64
CA GLY A 339 -13.23 6.89 0.78
C GLY A 339 -13.04 8.27 1.42
N LEU A 340 -13.81 8.55 2.48
CA LEU A 340 -13.69 9.78 3.26
C LEU A 340 -13.54 9.51 4.76
N ALA A 341 -12.75 10.36 5.42
CA ALA A 341 -12.59 10.44 6.87
C ALA A 341 -12.26 11.90 7.28
N SER A 342 -12.31 12.23 8.57
CA SER A 342 -11.85 13.53 9.08
C SER A 342 -11.46 13.48 10.56
N ASP A 343 -10.63 14.43 10.98
CA ASP A 343 -10.27 14.67 12.39
C ASP A 343 -11.34 15.47 13.18
N LEU A 344 -12.55 15.62 12.63
CA LEU A 344 -13.58 16.51 13.17
C LEU A 344 -14.04 16.14 14.59
N SER A 345 -14.10 14.86 14.99
CA SER A 345 -14.53 14.48 16.35
C SER A 345 -13.58 15.05 17.41
N PHE A 346 -12.28 14.93 17.19
CA PHE A 346 -11.25 15.49 18.03
C PHE A 346 -11.33 17.02 18.09
N TRP A 347 -11.51 17.70 16.95
CA TRP A 347 -11.62 19.16 16.96
C TRP A 347 -12.92 19.66 17.59
N LEU A 348 -14.02 18.89 17.54
CA LEU A 348 -15.22 19.17 18.33
C LEU A 348 -14.92 19.05 19.84
N ASP A 349 -14.22 18.01 20.27
CA ASP A 349 -13.83 17.81 21.67
C ASP A 349 -12.85 18.90 22.17
N GLN A 350 -11.88 19.35 21.36
CA GLN A 350 -11.00 20.47 21.69
C GLN A 350 -11.73 21.83 21.76
N ASN A 351 -12.86 21.98 21.07
CA ASN A 351 -13.61 23.25 20.97
C ASN A 351 -14.94 23.27 21.75
N ASP A 352 -15.08 22.44 22.80
CA ASP A 352 -16.30 22.34 23.64
C ASP A 352 -17.60 22.06 22.80
N GLY A 353 -17.46 21.47 21.61
CA GLY A 353 -18.55 21.20 20.66
C GLY A 353 -18.95 22.35 19.72
N ASP A 354 -18.16 23.43 19.59
CA ASP A 354 -18.42 24.47 18.56
C ASP A 354 -17.96 23.99 17.18
N LEU A 355 -18.92 23.50 16.39
CA LEU A 355 -18.71 23.02 15.03
C LEU A 355 -18.05 24.05 14.08
N ASN A 356 -18.23 25.36 14.27
CA ASN A 356 -17.53 26.34 13.42
C ASN A 356 -16.05 26.49 13.78
N ALA A 357 -15.72 26.36 15.06
CA ALA A 357 -14.34 26.38 15.51
C ALA A 357 -13.64 25.07 15.15
N ALA A 358 -14.33 23.94 15.29
CA ALA A 358 -13.83 22.63 14.90
C ALA A 358 -13.52 22.55 13.39
N LEU A 359 -14.48 22.92 12.52
CA LEU A 359 -14.29 22.93 11.06
C LEU A 359 -13.16 23.86 10.58
N ALA A 360 -12.77 24.86 11.37
CA ALA A 360 -11.68 25.78 11.01
C ALA A 360 -10.27 25.19 11.23
N ASP A 361 -10.12 24.20 12.11
CA ASP A 361 -8.87 23.46 12.33
C ASP A 361 -8.90 22.03 11.70
N THR A 362 -10.06 21.60 11.14
CA THR A 362 -10.30 20.24 10.61
C THR A 362 -9.56 19.94 9.29
N THR A 363 -9.04 18.72 9.17
CA THR A 363 -8.55 18.09 7.94
C THR A 363 -9.50 16.97 7.50
N ILE A 364 -9.89 17.01 6.23
CA ILE A 364 -10.67 15.96 5.55
C ILE A 364 -9.70 15.10 4.75
N TYR A 365 -9.77 13.78 4.92
CA TYR A 365 -8.89 12.84 4.24
C TYR A 365 -9.67 12.11 3.14
N MET A 366 -9.29 12.33 1.88
CA MET A 366 -9.86 11.62 0.72
C MET A 366 -8.94 10.48 0.27
N ALA A 367 -9.40 9.25 0.46
CA ALA A 367 -8.79 8.04 -0.07
C ALA A 367 -9.21 7.81 -1.52
N LEU A 368 -8.23 7.55 -2.40
CA LEU A 368 -8.45 7.13 -3.79
C LEU A 368 -7.68 5.85 -4.07
N THR A 369 -8.33 4.87 -4.69
CA THR A 369 -7.70 3.62 -5.15
C THR A 369 -7.94 3.37 -6.62
N VAL A 370 -7.03 2.64 -7.25
CA VAL A 370 -7.13 2.20 -8.66
C VAL A 370 -6.85 0.70 -8.77
N TYR A 371 -7.27 0.09 -9.88
CA TYR A 371 -7.14 -1.36 -10.07
C TYR A 371 -5.72 -1.87 -10.39
N GLY A 372 -4.75 -1.00 -10.68
CA GLY A 372 -3.37 -1.42 -10.99
C GLY A 372 -2.26 -0.48 -10.50
N ASP A 373 -1.06 -1.01 -10.28
CA ASP A 373 0.06 -0.24 -9.74
C ASP A 373 0.57 0.86 -10.70
N TRP A 374 0.66 2.10 -10.23
CA TRP A 374 1.47 3.18 -10.83
C TRP A 374 2.92 3.09 -10.34
N SER A 375 3.91 3.37 -11.19
CA SER A 375 5.32 3.45 -10.77
C SER A 375 5.64 4.74 -10.00
N THR A 376 4.99 5.86 -10.35
CA THR A 376 5.09 7.17 -9.68
C THR A 376 3.73 7.85 -9.56
N ALA A 377 3.44 8.42 -8.38
CA ALA A 377 2.20 9.15 -8.11
C ALA A 377 2.21 10.57 -8.71
N ASN A 378 2.58 10.73 -9.98
CA ASN A 378 2.51 12.00 -10.70
C ASN A 378 1.55 11.95 -11.90
N ALA A 379 1.07 13.12 -12.32
CA ALA A 379 0.17 13.30 -13.46
C ALA A 379 0.66 12.75 -14.81
N TYR A 380 1.93 12.32 -14.93
CA TYR A 380 2.50 11.71 -16.13
C TYR A 380 2.39 10.18 -16.16
N GLU A 381 1.71 9.57 -15.18
CA GLU A 381 1.42 8.13 -15.17
C GLU A 381 -0.02 7.84 -14.73
N THR A 382 -0.41 8.37 -13.57
CA THR A 382 -1.78 8.34 -13.06
C THR A 382 -2.09 9.72 -12.51
N LEU A 383 -3.00 10.44 -13.18
CA LEU A 383 -3.53 11.71 -12.73
C LEU A 383 -4.85 11.47 -11.99
N PHE A 384 -4.90 11.87 -10.73
CA PHE A 384 -6.12 12.08 -9.95
C PHE A 384 -6.49 13.55 -10.10
N ASP A 385 -7.70 13.85 -10.56
CA ASP A 385 -8.17 15.21 -10.82
C ASP A 385 -9.50 15.42 -10.09
N ILE A 386 -9.43 15.99 -8.89
CA ILE A 386 -10.52 16.13 -7.92
C ILE A 386 -11.08 17.55 -8.02
N TYR A 387 -12.36 17.68 -8.33
CA TYR A 387 -13.03 18.97 -8.48
C TYR A 387 -14.06 19.17 -7.37
N PHE A 388 -14.03 20.32 -6.70
CA PHE A 388 -15.00 20.69 -5.65
C PHE A 388 -15.88 21.86 -6.09
N ASP A 389 -17.15 21.78 -5.70
CA ASP A 389 -18.19 22.80 -5.84
C ASP A 389 -18.58 23.23 -4.42
N ILE A 390 -18.23 24.46 -4.03
CA ILE A 390 -18.35 24.95 -2.65
C ILE A 390 -19.50 25.94 -2.47
N ASP A 391 -19.94 26.61 -3.55
CA ASP A 391 -21.04 27.58 -3.53
C ASP A 391 -22.41 26.98 -3.96
N GLY A 392 -22.40 25.85 -4.67
CA GLY A 392 -23.58 25.07 -5.03
C GLY A 392 -24.28 25.50 -6.32
N ASP A 393 -23.57 26.07 -7.31
CA ASP A 393 -24.12 26.49 -8.61
C ASP A 393 -24.04 25.47 -9.76
N ASP A 394 -23.63 24.22 -9.47
CA ASP A 394 -23.32 23.13 -10.40
C ASP A 394 -21.99 23.35 -11.20
N ALA A 395 -21.05 24.16 -10.69
CA ALA A 395 -19.71 24.36 -11.27
C ALA A 395 -18.58 24.18 -10.25
N SER A 396 -17.38 23.84 -10.75
CA SER A 396 -16.20 23.58 -9.90
C SER A 396 -15.44 24.87 -9.58
N ASP A 397 -15.38 25.22 -8.30
CA ASP A 397 -14.60 26.34 -7.76
C ASP A 397 -13.14 25.97 -7.53
N LEU A 398 -12.91 24.77 -7.00
CA LEU A 398 -11.59 24.28 -6.61
C LEU A 398 -11.23 23.00 -7.36
N ASN A 399 -9.92 22.80 -7.56
CA ASN A 399 -9.35 21.65 -8.25
C ASN A 399 -8.08 21.19 -7.52
N LEU A 400 -8.03 19.93 -7.11
CA LEU A 400 -6.90 19.29 -6.46
C LEU A 400 -6.45 18.07 -7.27
N PHE A 401 -5.16 17.99 -7.57
CA PHE A 401 -4.60 16.91 -8.37
C PHE A 401 -3.18 16.58 -7.93
N ASN A 402 -2.65 15.42 -8.31
CA ASN A 402 -1.30 15.00 -7.95
C ASN A 402 -0.23 15.50 -8.92
N TRP A 403 0.87 16.03 -8.40
CA TRP A 403 2.04 16.39 -9.20
C TRP A 403 3.36 16.21 -8.45
N ASP A 404 4.44 16.77 -9.00
CA ASP A 404 5.71 16.92 -8.32
C ASP A 404 6.13 18.39 -8.24
N LEU A 405 6.88 18.77 -7.21
CA LEU A 405 7.23 20.16 -6.87
C LEU A 405 7.97 20.90 -7.99
N GLY A 406 8.75 20.19 -8.79
CA GLY A 406 9.45 20.73 -9.95
C GLY A 406 8.47 21.02 -11.08
N THR A 407 7.70 20.02 -11.51
CA THR A 407 6.77 20.21 -12.63
C THR A 407 5.62 21.16 -12.28
N ALA A 408 5.17 21.21 -11.02
CA ALA A 408 4.17 22.17 -10.54
C ALA A 408 4.57 23.65 -10.78
N ALA A 409 5.86 23.97 -10.95
CA ALA A 409 6.31 25.32 -11.34
C ALA A 409 5.72 25.77 -12.70
N ASN A 410 5.38 24.84 -13.59
CA ASN A 410 4.77 25.15 -14.89
C ASN A 410 3.41 25.85 -14.78
N LEU A 411 2.67 25.69 -13.67
CA LEU A 411 1.42 26.42 -13.39
C LEU A 411 1.64 27.94 -13.42
N PHE A 412 2.82 28.39 -12.99
CA PHE A 412 3.21 29.81 -12.96
C PHE A 412 3.90 30.27 -14.26
N GLY A 413 3.88 29.44 -15.31
CA GLY A 413 4.53 29.71 -16.60
C GLY A 413 6.07 29.68 -16.54
N VAL A 414 6.64 29.10 -15.49
CA VAL A 414 8.09 28.97 -15.27
C VAL A 414 8.48 27.50 -15.21
N GLY A 415 9.02 26.99 -16.32
CA GLY A 415 9.48 25.60 -16.40
C GLY A 415 10.67 25.33 -15.49
N ASP A 416 10.61 24.21 -14.79
CA ASP A 416 11.66 23.61 -13.96
C ASP A 416 11.70 22.08 -14.23
N ASP A 417 12.79 21.42 -13.86
CA ASP A 417 12.97 19.98 -14.11
C ASP A 417 12.09 19.14 -13.14
N PRO A 418 11.48 18.01 -13.57
CA PRO A 418 10.72 17.13 -12.69
C PRO A 418 11.50 16.64 -11.47
N SER A 419 10.79 16.35 -10.38
CA SER A 419 11.32 15.98 -9.06
C SER A 419 10.66 14.71 -8.51
N ASP A 420 11.26 14.12 -7.48
CA ASP A 420 10.67 13.02 -6.71
C ASP A 420 10.01 13.54 -5.41
N ILE A 421 9.64 14.83 -5.38
CA ILE A 421 8.89 15.46 -4.29
C ILE A 421 7.43 15.57 -4.74
N PHE A 422 6.60 14.58 -4.42
CA PHE A 422 5.19 14.60 -4.79
C PHE A 422 4.40 15.58 -3.92
N VAL A 423 3.45 16.26 -4.54
CA VAL A 423 2.61 17.31 -3.96
C VAL A 423 1.21 17.24 -4.57
N GLY A 424 0.21 17.77 -3.87
CA GLY A 424 -1.13 18.01 -4.41
C GLY A 424 -1.40 19.50 -4.55
N PRO A 425 -1.21 20.13 -5.72
CA PRO A 425 -1.59 21.53 -5.91
C PRO A 425 -3.12 21.69 -5.84
N LEU A 426 -3.58 22.49 -4.87
CA LEU A 426 -4.96 22.94 -4.79
C LEU A 426 -5.08 24.29 -5.52
N LEU A 427 -5.94 24.37 -6.53
CA LEU A 427 -6.17 25.55 -7.35
C LEU A 427 -7.58 26.11 -7.14
N ASP A 428 -7.68 27.44 -7.09
CA ASP A 428 -8.89 28.20 -7.40
C ASP A 428 -9.02 28.24 -8.94
N VAL A 429 -10.05 27.58 -9.47
CA VAL A 429 -10.34 27.45 -10.90
C VAL A 429 -10.75 28.81 -11.48
N ASN A 430 -11.57 29.56 -10.73
CA ASN A 430 -12.14 30.85 -11.11
C ASN A 430 -11.10 31.98 -11.16
N ALA A 431 -10.16 32.01 -10.22
CA ALA A 431 -9.01 32.92 -10.23
C ALA A 431 -7.81 32.40 -11.05
N SER A 432 -7.79 31.10 -11.37
CA SER A 432 -6.64 30.39 -11.95
C SER A 432 -5.37 30.57 -11.10
N ALA A 433 -5.49 30.33 -9.79
CA ALA A 433 -4.46 30.62 -8.79
C ALA A 433 -4.23 29.42 -7.85
N LEU A 434 -2.98 29.24 -7.40
CA LEU A 434 -2.65 28.26 -6.36
C LEU A 434 -3.18 28.75 -5.00
N VAL A 435 -3.94 27.88 -4.33
CA VAL A 435 -4.32 28.01 -2.91
C VAL A 435 -3.19 27.47 -2.04
N ASP A 436 -2.83 26.18 -2.21
CA ASP A 436 -1.75 25.53 -1.43
C ASP A 436 -1.11 24.33 -2.17
N LEU A 437 0.01 23.83 -1.66
CA LEU A 437 0.69 22.59 -2.08
C LEU A 437 0.57 21.54 -0.96
N LEU A 438 -0.49 20.75 -1.01
CA LEU A 438 -0.78 19.68 -0.06
C LEU A 438 0.25 18.54 -0.21
N ILE A 439 0.41 17.71 0.83
CA ILE A 439 1.31 16.56 0.81
C ILE A 439 0.49 15.26 0.73
N PRO A 440 0.56 14.50 -0.39
CA PRO A 440 -0.09 13.19 -0.48
C PRO A 440 0.41 12.26 0.62
N ASN A 441 -0.50 11.48 1.21
CA ASN A 441 -0.29 10.64 2.39
C ASN A 441 0.18 11.40 3.65
N GLU A 442 -0.01 12.73 3.72
CA GLU A 442 0.30 13.68 4.82
C GLU A 442 1.78 13.80 5.27
N PHE A 443 2.55 12.71 5.20
CA PHE A 443 3.92 12.64 5.69
C PHE A 443 4.94 13.05 4.63
N PHE A 444 5.99 13.73 5.07
CA PHE A 444 7.16 13.94 4.24
C PHE A 444 7.96 12.63 4.10
N ALA A 445 8.57 12.40 2.93
CA ALA A 445 9.46 11.26 2.68
C ALA A 445 10.71 11.16 3.59
N SER A 446 10.93 12.15 4.47
CA SER A 446 11.95 12.13 5.53
C SER A 446 11.42 11.75 6.92
N GLU A 447 10.10 11.58 7.07
CA GLU A 447 9.41 11.19 8.31
C GLU A 447 9.09 9.69 8.27
N ILE A 448 8.44 9.23 7.20
CA ILE A 448 8.10 7.82 6.91
C ILE A 448 7.98 7.64 5.38
N ASP A 449 8.33 6.46 4.86
CA ASP A 449 7.94 6.07 3.49
C ASP A 449 6.55 5.43 3.56
N THR A 450 5.57 6.04 2.89
CA THR A 450 4.17 5.53 2.78
C THR A 450 3.96 4.71 1.52
N TYR A 451 5.04 4.31 0.84
CA TYR A 451 5.05 3.54 -0.40
C TYR A 451 4.33 4.25 -1.55
N LEU A 452 4.38 5.59 -1.61
CA LEU A 452 3.73 6.40 -2.66
C LEU A 452 4.25 6.13 -4.09
N LEU A 453 5.43 5.52 -4.23
CA LEU A 453 5.96 4.96 -5.48
C LEU A 453 5.58 3.47 -5.60
N ASN A 454 5.19 3.00 -6.78
CA ASN A 454 4.83 1.58 -7.03
C ASN A 454 3.67 1.12 -6.16
N ASN A 455 2.50 1.72 -6.34
CA ASN A 455 1.33 1.49 -5.48
C ASN A 455 0.04 1.71 -6.28
N ASN A 456 -1.10 1.42 -5.66
CA ASN A 456 -2.44 1.65 -6.22
C ASN A 456 -3.39 2.37 -5.24
N VAL A 457 -2.88 2.86 -4.10
CA VAL A 457 -3.65 3.59 -3.06
C VAL A 457 -2.97 4.92 -2.70
N VAL A 458 -3.75 5.97 -2.47
CA VAL A 458 -3.27 7.31 -2.06
C VAL A 458 -4.32 8.03 -1.23
N VAL A 459 -3.87 8.90 -0.31
CA VAL A 459 -4.73 9.72 0.56
C VAL A 459 -4.38 11.20 0.37
N PHE A 460 -5.37 12.05 0.14
CA PHE A 460 -5.21 13.51 0.06
C PHE A 460 -5.76 14.18 1.33
N PRO A 461 -4.91 14.79 2.18
CA PRO A 461 -5.35 15.60 3.30
C PRO A 461 -5.73 17.00 2.83
N ILE A 462 -6.99 17.40 3.07
CA ILE A 462 -7.61 18.64 2.59
C ILE A 462 -8.08 19.45 3.80
N PRO A 463 -7.44 20.59 4.13
CA PRO A 463 -7.92 21.48 5.18
C PRO A 463 -9.34 21.99 4.88
N ALA A 464 -10.26 21.79 5.82
CA ALA A 464 -11.66 22.17 5.66
C ALA A 464 -11.87 23.70 5.56
N GLU A 465 -10.91 24.51 6.04
CA GLU A 465 -10.91 25.97 5.84
C GLU A 465 -10.89 26.38 4.36
N TYR A 466 -10.33 25.54 3.47
CA TYR A 466 -10.31 25.81 2.03
C TYR A 466 -11.65 25.50 1.34
N LEU A 467 -12.52 24.67 1.95
CA LEU A 467 -13.82 24.30 1.39
C LEU A 467 -14.97 25.19 1.91
N GLU A 468 -14.66 26.30 2.57
CA GLU A 468 -15.59 27.26 3.21
C GLU A 468 -16.70 26.63 4.10
N LEU A 469 -16.43 25.47 4.71
CA LEU A 469 -17.41 24.74 5.51
C LEU A 469 -17.80 25.49 6.80
N THR A 470 -19.07 25.35 7.19
CA THR A 470 -19.65 26.00 8.38
C THR A 470 -20.68 25.09 9.06
N SER A 471 -21.06 25.41 10.30
CA SER A 471 -22.23 24.81 10.97
C SER A 471 -23.59 25.06 10.29
N SER A 472 -23.62 25.78 9.16
CA SER A 472 -24.78 25.96 8.29
C SER A 472 -24.64 25.31 6.91
N ASN A 473 -23.44 24.86 6.55
CA ASN A 473 -23.14 24.05 5.37
C ASN A 473 -21.86 23.25 5.65
N SER A 474 -22.01 22.01 6.12
CA SER A 474 -20.93 21.05 6.37
C SER A 474 -20.81 20.02 5.24
N THR A 475 -21.57 20.21 4.15
CA THR A 475 -21.59 19.34 2.98
C THR A 475 -20.51 19.76 1.98
N ILE A 476 -19.61 18.84 1.65
CA ILE A 476 -18.74 18.95 0.47
C ILE A 476 -19.46 18.38 -0.75
N ASN A 477 -19.26 18.99 -1.91
CA ASN A 477 -19.69 18.44 -3.18
C ASN A 477 -18.49 18.33 -4.12
N PHE A 478 -18.29 17.18 -4.74
CA PHE A 478 -17.12 16.92 -5.56
C PHE A 478 -17.33 15.84 -6.62
N TYR A 479 -16.43 15.78 -7.61
CA TYR A 479 -16.23 14.59 -8.44
C TYR A 479 -14.73 14.33 -8.64
N VAL A 480 -14.39 13.12 -9.08
CA VAL A 480 -13.00 12.69 -9.32
C VAL A 480 -12.90 12.13 -10.73
N ASP A 481 -12.08 12.73 -11.56
CA ASP A 481 -11.61 12.12 -12.82
C ASP A 481 -10.27 11.44 -12.56
N VAL A 482 -10.15 10.15 -12.90
CA VAL A 482 -8.85 9.44 -12.92
C VAL A 482 -8.41 9.24 -14.36
N LEU A 483 -7.15 9.56 -14.67
CA LEU A 483 -6.57 9.45 -16.00
C LEU A 483 -5.25 8.67 -16.01
N GLY A 484 -5.22 7.54 -16.72
CA GLY A 484 -4.00 6.80 -17.04
C GLY A 484 -3.26 7.43 -18.23
N GLU A 485 -1.96 7.71 -18.09
CA GLU A 485 -1.24 8.56 -19.04
C GLU A 485 -0.86 7.88 -20.36
N LEU A 486 -1.29 8.51 -21.46
CA LEU A 486 -0.48 8.71 -22.68
C LEU A 486 -0.72 10.14 -23.23
N TYR A 487 -0.56 11.16 -22.38
CA TYR A 487 -0.69 12.61 -22.69
C TYR A 487 0.16 13.02 -23.91
N PHE A 488 1.25 12.30 -24.18
CA PHE A 488 2.15 12.55 -25.30
C PHE A 488 1.95 11.66 -26.54
N THR A 489 1.02 10.71 -26.55
CA THR A 489 0.65 9.95 -27.76
C THR A 489 -0.86 9.89 -28.00
N ASP A 490 -1.30 10.82 -28.85
CA ASP A 490 -2.60 10.93 -29.54
C ASP A 490 -3.50 9.66 -29.51
N SER A 491 -4.70 9.83 -28.93
CA SER A 491 -5.95 9.05 -29.10
C SER A 491 -6.38 7.96 -28.10
N THR A 492 -5.64 7.64 -27.03
CA THR A 492 -6.13 6.74 -25.95
C THR A 492 -5.81 7.25 -24.54
N GLN A 493 -6.52 8.28 -24.10
CA GLN A 493 -6.70 8.51 -22.65
C GLN A 493 -7.76 7.53 -22.16
N ILE A 494 -7.49 6.90 -21.02
CA ILE A 494 -8.50 6.22 -20.21
C ILE A 494 -8.89 7.20 -19.13
N THR A 495 -10.18 7.48 -19.06
CA THR A 495 -10.82 8.41 -18.13
C THR A 495 -11.94 7.63 -17.46
N THR A 496 -11.84 7.37 -16.16
CA THR A 496 -12.94 6.82 -15.36
C THR A 496 -13.55 7.95 -14.55
N PRO A 497 -14.53 8.71 -15.10
CA PRO A 497 -15.14 9.83 -14.40
C PRO A 497 -16.06 9.32 -13.29
N GLY A 498 -15.77 9.70 -12.05
CA GLY A 498 -16.65 9.47 -10.92
C GLY A 498 -17.97 10.26 -11.05
N PRO A 499 -19.03 9.82 -10.36
CA PRO A 499 -20.23 10.64 -10.19
C PRO A 499 -19.91 11.90 -9.38
N TYR A 500 -20.80 12.88 -9.47
CA TYR A 500 -20.83 13.99 -8.53
C TYR A 500 -21.38 13.48 -7.19
N ILE A 501 -20.56 13.54 -6.15
CA ILE A 501 -20.81 13.06 -4.79
C ILE A 501 -21.07 14.27 -3.89
N SER A 502 -22.02 14.11 -2.96
CA SER A 502 -22.37 15.11 -1.95
C SER A 502 -22.35 14.43 -0.59
N TYR A 503 -21.53 14.94 0.34
CA TYR A 503 -21.20 14.27 1.60
C TYR A 503 -21.13 15.27 2.76
N ASP A 504 -21.85 15.02 3.86
CA ASP A 504 -21.89 15.90 5.03
C ASP A 504 -20.87 15.48 6.10
N ILE A 505 -19.77 16.23 6.19
CA ILE A 505 -18.66 15.97 7.11
C ILE A 505 -19.12 15.97 8.57
N ALA A 506 -20.13 16.77 8.93
CA ALA A 506 -20.66 16.85 10.30
C ALA A 506 -21.73 15.80 10.62
N ALA A 507 -22.10 14.97 9.64
CA ALA A 507 -23.00 13.83 9.80
C ALA A 507 -22.33 12.50 9.39
N ALA A 508 -20.98 12.47 9.40
CA ALA A 508 -20.19 11.29 9.10
C ALA A 508 -20.53 10.13 10.09
N PRO A 509 -21.00 8.97 9.60
CA PRO A 509 -21.41 7.85 10.44
C PRO A 509 -20.26 7.13 11.16
N PHE A 510 -19.01 7.34 10.73
CA PHE A 510 -17.80 6.77 11.35
C PHE A 510 -16.75 7.83 11.64
N SER A 511 -16.02 7.64 12.74
CA SER A 511 -14.83 8.40 13.10
C SER A 511 -13.70 7.43 13.49
N PHE A 512 -12.54 7.60 12.86
CA PHE A 512 -11.35 6.74 13.01
C PHE A 512 -10.30 7.49 13.84
N ASN A 513 -10.68 7.84 15.07
CA ASN A 513 -9.94 8.74 15.94
C ASN A 513 -9.67 8.06 17.30
N ASP A 514 -8.40 8.02 17.74
CA ASP A 514 -8.04 7.46 19.06
C ASP A 514 -8.28 8.48 20.19
N ASP A 515 -9.51 8.98 20.30
CA ASP A 515 -9.96 9.86 21.39
C ASP A 515 -9.90 9.12 22.76
N SER A 516 -9.72 7.80 22.73
CA SER A 516 -9.47 6.93 23.88
C SER A 516 -8.01 6.89 24.37
N GLY A 517 -7.04 7.29 23.53
CA GLY A 517 -5.60 7.21 23.79
C GLY A 517 -5.07 5.79 24.03
N LEU A 518 -5.66 4.77 23.39
CA LEU A 518 -5.34 3.36 23.62
C LEU A 518 -4.18 2.82 22.76
N GLN A 519 -3.97 3.36 21.55
CA GLN A 519 -2.91 2.94 20.63
C GLN A 519 -1.64 3.78 20.78
N GLY A 520 -1.78 5.12 20.89
CA GLY A 520 -0.65 6.01 21.18
C GLY A 520 0.50 5.95 20.16
N GLY A 521 0.15 5.78 18.87
CA GLY A 521 1.09 5.69 17.76
C GLY A 521 1.93 6.95 17.52
N PRO A 522 2.90 6.91 16.58
CA PRO A 522 3.77 8.04 16.27
C PRO A 522 3.06 9.15 15.46
N PHE A 523 1.86 8.88 14.95
CA PHE A 523 1.12 9.75 14.05
C PHE A 523 0.22 10.71 14.85
N PRO A 524 0.39 12.04 14.72
CA PRO A 524 -0.38 13.00 15.51
C PRO A 524 -1.83 13.18 15.04
N TYR A 525 -2.20 12.69 13.86
CA TYR A 525 -3.53 12.91 13.27
C TYR A 525 -4.16 11.62 12.68
N MET A 526 -5.14 11.08 13.41
CA MET A 526 -6.54 11.02 12.95
C MET A 526 -6.86 10.31 11.61
N SER A 527 -6.30 9.11 11.40
CA SER A 527 -6.79 8.01 10.51
C SER A 527 -5.70 6.95 10.26
N TRP A 528 -4.44 7.28 10.57
CA TRP A 528 -3.26 6.45 10.31
C TRP A 528 -2.90 5.55 11.49
N TYR A 529 -2.77 4.23 11.25
CA TYR A 529 -2.45 3.22 12.26
C TYR A 529 -1.26 2.35 11.85
N PRO A 530 -0.45 1.84 12.80
CA PRO A 530 0.49 0.75 12.53
C PRO A 530 -0.28 -0.52 12.16
N ASP A 531 0.06 -1.10 11.02
CA ASP A 531 -0.59 -2.28 10.44
C ASP A 531 0.21 -3.53 10.82
N LEU A 532 0.01 -3.98 12.08
CA LEU A 532 0.79 -5.02 12.76
C LEU A 532 -0.14 -6.07 13.38
N ASP A 533 0.33 -7.31 13.52
CA ASP A 533 -0.51 -8.46 13.91
C ASP A 533 -0.98 -8.35 15.38
N GLY A 534 -2.29 -8.44 15.61
CA GLY A 534 -2.90 -8.29 16.93
C GLY A 534 -3.00 -6.84 17.44
N LEU A 535 -2.80 -5.84 16.57
CA LEU A 535 -3.28 -4.46 16.80
C LEU A 535 -4.73 -4.31 16.33
N PHE A 536 -5.30 -3.10 16.48
CA PHE A 536 -6.67 -2.80 16.08
C PHE A 536 -6.86 -1.32 15.72
N ILE A 537 -7.84 -1.03 14.87
CA ILE A 537 -8.33 0.31 14.56
C ILE A 537 -9.56 0.59 15.46
N PRO A 538 -9.59 1.66 16.26
CA PRO A 538 -10.81 2.11 16.94
C PRO A 538 -11.78 2.73 15.93
N VAL A 539 -13.08 2.43 16.10
CA VAL A 539 -14.16 3.00 15.29
C VAL A 539 -15.24 3.53 16.22
N ASP A 540 -15.34 4.85 16.33
CA ASP A 540 -16.52 5.51 16.88
C ASP A 540 -17.59 5.60 15.77
N TYR A 541 -18.85 5.34 16.09
CA TYR A 541 -19.96 5.34 15.13
C TYR A 541 -21.17 6.14 15.61
N ASP A 542 -21.82 6.85 14.68
CA ASP A 542 -23.16 7.44 14.81
C ASP A 542 -24.02 7.07 13.59
N LEU A 543 -24.83 6.03 13.76
CA LEU A 543 -25.78 5.53 12.76
C LEU A 543 -27.19 6.14 12.96
N SER A 544 -27.31 7.30 13.63
CA SER A 544 -28.61 7.90 13.97
C SER A 544 -29.32 8.55 12.76
N GLY A 545 -30.09 7.71 12.05
CA GLY A 545 -30.82 8.06 10.84
C GLY A 545 -30.50 7.14 9.65
N THR A 546 -29.40 6.41 9.77
CA THR A 546 -28.92 5.41 8.82
C THR A 546 -29.83 4.16 8.85
N THR A 547 -30.39 3.77 7.71
CA THR A 547 -31.23 2.56 7.58
C THR A 547 -30.46 1.33 7.11
N THR A 548 -29.27 1.55 6.56
CA THR A 548 -28.33 0.55 6.06
C THR A 548 -26.95 1.17 6.26
N PRO A 549 -26.06 0.59 7.09
CA PRO A 549 -24.72 1.12 7.28
C PRO A 549 -23.97 1.28 5.96
N PRO A 550 -23.13 2.31 5.80
CA PRO A 550 -22.11 2.30 4.78
C PRO A 550 -20.99 1.31 5.14
N GLU A 551 -20.24 0.89 4.14
CA GLU A 551 -19.08 0.00 4.28
C GLU A 551 -17.84 0.81 4.70
N ILE A 552 -16.90 0.16 5.38
CA ILE A 552 -15.61 0.75 5.77
C ILE A 552 -14.53 0.33 4.76
N LEU A 553 -13.76 1.29 4.25
CA LEU A 553 -12.64 1.07 3.34
C LEU A 553 -11.32 1.11 4.13
N LEU A 554 -10.54 0.03 4.09
CA LEU A 554 -9.17 0.00 4.61
C LEU A 554 -8.15 0.03 3.46
N LEU A 555 -7.12 0.87 3.62
CA LEU A 555 -5.96 0.92 2.73
C LEU A 555 -4.71 0.44 3.46
N HIS A 556 -4.22 -0.75 3.10
CA HIS A 556 -2.98 -1.33 3.62
C HIS A 556 -1.81 -0.90 2.73
N HIS A 557 -1.24 0.29 3.00
CA HIS A 557 -0.28 0.99 2.13
C HIS A 557 0.96 0.15 1.75
N HIS A 558 1.33 -0.79 2.62
CA HIS A 558 2.53 -1.62 2.52
C HIS A 558 2.29 -3.06 2.04
N ASN A 559 1.02 -3.45 1.82
CA ASN A 559 0.70 -4.79 1.37
C ASN A 559 1.23 -5.07 -0.04
N VAL A 560 1.31 -6.35 -0.39
CA VAL A 560 1.55 -6.78 -1.78
C VAL A 560 0.46 -6.26 -2.74
N SER A 561 0.84 -5.97 -3.98
CA SER A 561 -0.09 -5.64 -5.06
C SER A 561 -1.21 -6.68 -5.17
N GLY A 562 -2.45 -6.21 -5.14
CA GLY A 562 -3.67 -7.03 -5.05
C GLY A 562 -4.27 -7.14 -3.63
N SER A 563 -3.48 -6.97 -2.56
CA SER A 563 -3.96 -7.03 -1.16
C SER A 563 -4.01 -5.67 -0.45
N ARG A 564 -3.77 -4.55 -1.15
CA ARG A 564 -3.65 -3.21 -0.50
C ARG A 564 -4.96 -2.52 -0.14
N VAL A 565 -6.09 -3.14 -0.49
CA VAL A 565 -7.43 -2.53 -0.41
C VAL A 565 -8.41 -3.57 0.09
N GLU A 566 -9.08 -3.26 1.19
CA GLU A 566 -10.09 -4.11 1.82
C GLU A 566 -11.36 -3.29 2.07
N VAL A 567 -12.53 -3.92 1.96
CA VAL A 567 -13.83 -3.30 2.19
C VAL A 567 -14.59 -4.18 3.17
N LEU A 568 -15.06 -3.57 4.26
CA LEU A 568 -15.72 -4.24 5.36
C LEU A 568 -17.20 -3.89 5.44
N THR A 569 -18.05 -4.90 5.56
CA THR A 569 -19.47 -4.74 5.89
C THR A 569 -19.66 -4.38 7.36
N VAL A 570 -20.77 -3.71 7.70
CA VAL A 570 -21.06 -3.29 9.08
C VAL A 570 -22.40 -3.89 9.52
N ASP A 571 -22.36 -4.78 10.52
CA ASP A 571 -23.54 -5.44 11.10
C ASP A 571 -24.06 -4.64 12.31
N ILE A 572 -25.30 -4.13 12.20
CA ILE A 572 -26.06 -3.68 13.37
C ILE A 572 -26.86 -4.86 13.93
N ASN A 573 -26.30 -5.51 14.95
CA ASN A 573 -26.96 -5.92 16.20
C ASN A 573 -26.11 -6.99 16.93
N GLY A 574 -25.28 -7.74 16.21
CA GLY A 574 -24.57 -8.90 16.74
C GLY A 574 -25.49 -10.12 16.95
N GLU A 575 -26.39 -10.37 16.00
CA GLU A 575 -27.36 -11.48 16.03
C GLU A 575 -26.80 -12.75 15.36
N ALA A 576 -27.64 -13.78 15.17
CA ALA A 576 -27.32 -14.95 14.36
C ALA A 576 -28.04 -14.82 13.00
N ASP A 577 -27.34 -15.14 11.92
CA ASP A 577 -27.78 -15.01 10.51
C ASP A 577 -27.59 -16.38 9.83
N LEU A 578 -28.68 -16.98 9.34
CA LEU A 578 -28.67 -18.31 8.70
C LEU A 578 -28.86 -18.28 7.18
N GLU A 579 -27.76 -18.39 6.43
CA GLU A 579 -27.78 -18.65 4.98
C GLU A 579 -28.14 -20.11 4.66
N ALA A 580 -28.98 -20.32 3.65
CA ALA A 580 -29.31 -21.64 3.12
C ALA A 580 -28.40 -22.05 1.95
N GLY A 581 -27.92 -23.29 1.96
CA GLY A 581 -27.20 -23.90 0.84
C GLY A 581 -27.92 -25.12 0.25
N ILE A 582 -27.68 -25.40 -1.04
CA ILE A 582 -28.20 -26.59 -1.71
C ILE A 582 -27.30 -27.09 -2.85
N ASN A 583 -26.82 -28.33 -2.69
CA ASN A 583 -26.02 -29.06 -3.66
C ASN A 583 -26.67 -30.40 -4.05
N ALA A 584 -26.33 -30.94 -5.22
CA ALA A 584 -26.83 -32.21 -5.72
C ALA A 584 -25.67 -33.06 -6.29
N SER A 585 -25.76 -34.38 -6.13
CA SER A 585 -24.72 -35.33 -6.58
C SER A 585 -24.59 -35.48 -8.09
N GLU A 586 -25.62 -35.07 -8.83
CA GLU A 586 -25.73 -35.08 -10.29
C GLU A 586 -26.73 -33.99 -10.70
N GLU A 587 -26.49 -33.28 -11.80
CA GLU A 587 -27.38 -32.21 -12.30
C GLU A 587 -28.26 -32.71 -13.48
N THR A 588 -27.81 -33.76 -14.15
CA THR A 588 -28.42 -34.38 -15.33
C THR A 588 -28.61 -35.90 -15.18
N PRO A 589 -29.46 -36.36 -14.24
CA PRO A 589 -29.68 -37.78 -14.00
C PRO A 589 -30.53 -38.45 -15.10
N GLU A 590 -30.27 -39.73 -15.36
CA GLU A 590 -31.15 -40.62 -16.14
C GLU A 590 -32.37 -41.07 -15.29
N GLU A 591 -33.50 -41.42 -15.93
CA GLU A 591 -34.64 -42.03 -15.22
C GLU A 591 -34.24 -43.25 -14.36
N GLY A 592 -34.66 -43.27 -13.09
CA GLY A 592 -34.33 -44.33 -12.14
C GLY A 592 -32.93 -44.24 -11.51
N ALA A 593 -32.15 -43.19 -11.79
CA ALA A 593 -30.92 -42.90 -11.06
C ALA A 593 -31.21 -42.62 -9.57
N VAL A 594 -30.25 -42.98 -8.71
CA VAL A 594 -30.20 -42.56 -7.30
C VAL A 594 -29.40 -41.26 -7.22
N MET A 595 -29.93 -40.26 -6.54
CA MET A 595 -29.24 -39.00 -6.26
C MET A 595 -29.18 -38.73 -4.76
N THR A 596 -28.19 -37.94 -4.34
CA THR A 596 -28.14 -37.34 -3.02
C THR A 596 -28.11 -35.83 -3.19
N THR A 597 -29.04 -35.11 -2.54
CA THR A 597 -28.92 -33.68 -2.29
C THR A 597 -28.26 -33.44 -0.93
N MET A 598 -27.48 -32.37 -0.82
CA MET A 598 -27.08 -31.82 0.47
C MET A 598 -27.81 -30.49 0.64
N ALA A 599 -28.57 -30.38 1.72
CA ALA A 599 -29.08 -29.12 2.24
C ALA A 599 -28.11 -28.64 3.33
N GLU A 600 -27.81 -27.35 3.33
CA GLU A 600 -26.77 -26.75 4.16
C GLU A 600 -27.39 -25.53 4.87
N ALA A 601 -26.97 -25.27 6.10
CA ALA A 601 -27.35 -24.08 6.87
C ALA A 601 -26.10 -23.53 7.55
N THR A 602 -25.69 -22.33 7.21
CA THR A 602 -24.46 -21.69 7.72
C THR A 602 -24.83 -20.53 8.62
N ASN A 603 -24.28 -20.48 9.83
CA ASN A 603 -24.40 -19.30 10.68
C ASN A 603 -23.29 -18.30 10.33
N ASN A 604 -23.61 -17.30 9.51
CA ASN A 604 -22.71 -16.20 9.16
C ASN A 604 -22.69 -15.13 10.27
N GLY A 605 -23.72 -15.08 11.13
CA GLY A 605 -23.85 -14.09 12.19
C GLY A 605 -22.90 -14.30 13.38
N PRO A 606 -22.44 -13.22 14.05
CA PRO A 606 -21.48 -13.29 15.16
C PRO A 606 -22.04 -13.84 16.48
N ALA A 607 -23.35 -14.00 16.64
CA ALA A 607 -23.94 -14.74 17.76
C ALA A 607 -24.33 -16.18 17.37
N PRO A 608 -24.38 -17.12 18.34
CA PRO A 608 -24.75 -18.50 18.05
C PRO A 608 -26.25 -18.67 17.79
N ALA A 609 -26.58 -19.45 16.76
CA ALA A 609 -27.93 -19.96 16.51
C ALA A 609 -28.20 -21.25 17.33
N GLU A 610 -29.42 -21.40 17.86
CA GLU A 610 -29.89 -22.58 18.60
C GLU A 610 -31.22 -23.08 18.03
N GLY A 611 -31.47 -24.39 18.08
CA GLY A 611 -32.73 -24.99 17.61
C GLY A 611 -32.97 -24.78 16.13
N ILE A 612 -31.96 -25.10 15.31
CA ILE A 612 -31.99 -24.94 13.84
C ILE A 612 -32.90 -26.00 13.21
N VAL A 613 -33.72 -25.57 12.25
CA VAL A 613 -34.60 -26.41 11.45
C VAL A 613 -34.28 -26.18 9.97
N ILE A 614 -33.96 -27.27 9.27
CA ILE A 614 -33.75 -27.29 7.82
C ILE A 614 -34.98 -27.96 7.19
N GLU A 615 -35.71 -27.25 6.33
CA GLU A 615 -36.81 -27.79 5.54
C GLU A 615 -36.39 -27.96 4.08
N HIS A 616 -36.24 -29.21 3.64
CA HIS A 616 -35.81 -29.54 2.28
C HIS A 616 -36.97 -30.12 1.47
N THR A 617 -37.30 -29.52 0.33
CA THR A 617 -38.48 -29.86 -0.47
C THR A 617 -38.07 -30.48 -1.81
N LEU A 618 -38.38 -31.78 -1.97
CA LEU A 618 -38.22 -32.52 -3.22
C LEU A 618 -39.47 -32.36 -4.11
N PRO A 619 -39.32 -31.97 -5.39
CA PRO A 619 -40.42 -31.80 -6.34
C PRO A 619 -41.05 -33.14 -6.77
N VAL A 620 -42.23 -33.05 -7.37
CA VAL A 620 -42.89 -34.21 -8.00
C VAL A 620 -42.02 -34.72 -9.16
N GLY A 621 -41.56 -35.97 -9.06
CA GLY A 621 -40.58 -36.57 -9.97
C GLY A 621 -39.33 -37.11 -9.26
N LEU A 622 -39.10 -36.72 -8.00
CA LEU A 622 -38.11 -37.33 -7.12
C LEU A 622 -38.81 -38.05 -5.96
N THR A 623 -38.67 -39.37 -5.88
CA THR A 623 -39.08 -40.16 -4.72
C THR A 623 -37.99 -40.12 -3.65
N TYR A 624 -38.30 -39.63 -2.45
CA TYR A 624 -37.44 -39.71 -1.26
C TYR A 624 -37.11 -41.18 -0.90
N THR A 625 -35.86 -41.45 -0.51
CA THR A 625 -35.38 -42.81 -0.17
C THR A 625 -34.65 -42.91 1.19
N GLY A 626 -34.18 -41.80 1.76
CA GLY A 626 -33.52 -41.77 3.07
C GLY A 626 -32.85 -40.42 3.35
N ASP A 627 -32.43 -40.21 4.59
CA ASP A 627 -31.61 -39.07 5.02
C ASP A 627 -30.69 -39.46 6.19
N ASP A 628 -29.82 -38.55 6.63
CA ASP A 628 -28.96 -38.68 7.82
C ASP A 628 -29.40 -37.80 9.01
N CYS A 629 -30.62 -37.26 8.97
CA CYS A 629 -31.14 -36.33 9.97
C CYS A 629 -31.30 -36.99 11.37
N PRO A 630 -30.92 -36.31 12.47
CA PRO A 630 -31.10 -36.83 13.83
C PRO A 630 -32.57 -36.90 14.27
N THR A 631 -33.41 -35.93 13.87
CA THR A 631 -34.84 -35.85 14.23
C THR A 631 -35.68 -35.41 13.03
N VAL A 632 -36.08 -36.36 12.19
CA VAL A 632 -36.76 -36.05 10.92
C VAL A 632 -38.29 -36.15 10.97
N SER A 633 -38.96 -35.21 10.29
CA SER A 633 -40.38 -35.25 9.94
C SER A 633 -40.54 -35.22 8.41
N VAL A 634 -40.71 -36.38 7.79
CA VAL A 634 -40.96 -36.48 6.34
C VAL A 634 -42.46 -36.44 6.04
N VAL A 635 -42.92 -35.37 5.38
CA VAL A 635 -44.28 -35.23 4.85
C VAL A 635 -44.26 -35.56 3.36
N THR A 636 -44.54 -36.83 3.05
CA THR A 636 -44.79 -37.25 1.66
C THR A 636 -46.14 -36.71 1.17
N GLY A 637 -46.10 -35.94 0.09
CA GLY A 637 -47.30 -35.49 -0.59
C GLY A 637 -48.16 -36.65 -1.12
N GLY A 638 -49.46 -36.40 -1.29
CA GLY A 638 -50.29 -37.29 -2.09
C GLY A 638 -49.81 -37.33 -3.55
N SER A 639 -50.23 -38.33 -4.32
CA SER A 639 -49.81 -38.50 -5.73
C SER A 639 -49.99 -37.20 -6.55
N GLY A 640 -48.87 -36.55 -6.92
CA GLY A 640 -48.88 -35.22 -7.53
C GLY A 640 -48.71 -34.05 -6.55
N SER A 641 -47.94 -34.21 -5.48
CA SER A 641 -47.51 -33.14 -4.56
C SER A 641 -46.08 -33.41 -4.06
N PRO A 642 -45.28 -32.37 -3.77
CA PRO A 642 -43.88 -32.54 -3.37
C PRO A 642 -43.74 -33.30 -2.04
N THR A 643 -42.52 -33.77 -1.75
CA THR A 643 -42.16 -34.34 -0.45
C THR A 643 -41.34 -33.32 0.31
N VAL A 644 -41.78 -32.99 1.53
CA VAL A 644 -41.09 -32.06 2.43
C VAL A 644 -40.38 -32.87 3.52
N ILE A 645 -39.09 -32.61 3.72
CA ILE A 645 -38.24 -33.21 4.74
C ILE A 645 -37.88 -32.09 5.72
N THR A 646 -38.58 -32.01 6.85
CA THR A 646 -38.25 -31.08 7.93
C THR A 646 -37.32 -31.79 8.92
N CYS A 647 -36.08 -31.32 9.05
CA CYS A 647 -35.08 -31.84 9.96
C CYS A 647 -34.84 -30.88 11.13
N ASP A 648 -35.03 -31.37 12.36
CA ASP A 648 -34.93 -30.59 13.59
C ASP A 648 -33.65 -30.93 14.36
N TYR A 649 -32.83 -29.91 14.62
CA TYR A 649 -31.58 -30.01 15.35
C TYR A 649 -31.63 -29.36 16.75
N ASP A 650 -32.82 -29.14 17.35
CA ASP A 650 -33.15 -28.70 18.74
C ASP A 650 -31.96 -28.45 19.70
N THR A 651 -31.12 -29.46 19.96
CA THR A 651 -30.00 -29.41 20.93
C THR A 651 -28.65 -28.93 20.38
N THR A 652 -28.56 -28.55 19.11
CA THR A 652 -27.34 -28.08 18.44
C THR A 652 -27.21 -26.57 18.57
N VAL A 653 -26.03 -26.13 19.00
CA VAL A 653 -25.61 -24.72 19.00
C VAL A 653 -24.65 -24.53 17.84
N ALA A 654 -24.99 -23.68 16.89
CA ALA A 654 -24.11 -23.28 15.78
C ALA A 654 -23.39 -21.98 16.16
N PRO A 655 -22.09 -22.00 16.53
CA PRO A 655 -21.31 -20.76 16.65
C PRO A 655 -21.17 -20.05 15.28
N PRO A 656 -20.57 -18.85 15.23
CA PRO A 656 -20.24 -18.19 13.97
C PRO A 656 -19.39 -19.09 13.06
N ASN A 657 -19.58 -18.96 11.75
CA ASN A 657 -18.96 -19.77 10.68
C ASN A 657 -19.20 -21.29 10.81
N PHE A 658 -20.26 -21.71 11.52
CA PHE A 658 -20.62 -23.12 11.64
C PHE A 658 -21.57 -23.56 10.52
N VAL A 659 -21.10 -24.47 9.67
CA VAL A 659 -21.90 -25.12 8.63
C VAL A 659 -22.55 -26.40 9.16
N LEU A 660 -23.88 -26.42 9.18
CA LEU A 660 -24.70 -27.60 9.45
C LEU A 660 -25.16 -28.22 8.12
N THR A 661 -25.14 -29.55 8.01
CA THR A 661 -25.50 -30.27 6.78
C THR A 661 -26.53 -31.37 7.01
N LEU A 662 -27.35 -31.60 5.97
CA LEU A 662 -28.38 -32.62 5.86
C LEU A 662 -28.27 -33.29 4.50
N GLN A 663 -27.99 -34.60 4.45
CA GLN A 663 -27.97 -35.38 3.22
C GLN A 663 -29.33 -36.05 3.00
N VAL A 664 -29.95 -35.82 1.83
CA VAL A 664 -31.22 -36.44 1.44
C VAL A 664 -31.04 -37.27 0.18
N GLY A 665 -31.25 -38.57 0.29
CA GLY A 665 -31.23 -39.52 -0.83
C GLY A 665 -32.58 -39.61 -1.53
N SER A 666 -32.60 -39.52 -2.85
CA SER A 666 -33.80 -39.68 -3.69
C SER A 666 -33.56 -40.56 -4.93
N THR A 667 -34.63 -40.98 -5.58
CA THR A 667 -34.60 -41.62 -6.91
C THR A 667 -35.46 -40.87 -7.90
N VAL A 668 -34.96 -40.70 -9.12
CA VAL A 668 -35.72 -40.14 -10.24
C VAL A 668 -36.84 -41.10 -10.65
N ASP A 669 -38.09 -40.62 -10.64
CA ASP A 669 -39.26 -41.42 -10.97
C ASP A 669 -39.33 -41.78 -12.46
N ALA A 670 -39.86 -42.96 -12.80
CA ALA A 670 -40.03 -43.34 -14.20
C ALA A 670 -41.18 -42.56 -14.87
N GLY A 671 -40.93 -41.96 -16.04
CA GLY A 671 -41.81 -41.03 -16.72
C GLY A 671 -41.54 -39.54 -16.45
N THR A 672 -40.29 -39.17 -16.12
CA THR A 672 -39.83 -37.79 -15.92
C THR A 672 -38.83 -37.30 -16.98
N ASP A 673 -38.43 -38.12 -17.95
CA ASP A 673 -37.62 -37.75 -19.14
C ASP A 673 -37.98 -36.34 -19.68
N GLY A 674 -36.98 -35.46 -19.74
CA GLY A 674 -37.12 -34.08 -20.23
C GLY A 674 -37.76 -33.08 -19.26
N SER A 675 -37.88 -33.41 -17.97
CA SER A 675 -38.40 -32.51 -16.93
C SER A 675 -37.32 -31.62 -16.30
N ASP A 676 -37.68 -30.36 -16.05
CA ASP A 676 -36.93 -29.42 -15.19
C ASP A 676 -37.54 -29.48 -13.77
N LEU A 677 -36.75 -29.93 -12.80
CA LEU A 677 -37.16 -30.20 -11.43
C LEU A 677 -36.45 -29.23 -10.48
N VAL A 678 -37.21 -28.39 -9.78
CA VAL A 678 -36.68 -27.44 -8.79
C VAL A 678 -36.79 -28.03 -7.39
N ILE A 679 -35.65 -28.15 -6.72
CA ILE A 679 -35.50 -28.55 -5.31
C ILE A 679 -35.25 -27.27 -4.50
N THR A 680 -35.87 -27.12 -3.32
CA THR A 680 -35.59 -25.99 -2.42
C THR A 680 -35.11 -26.46 -1.05
N THR A 681 -34.31 -25.61 -0.41
CA THR A 681 -33.93 -25.70 1.01
C THR A 681 -34.31 -24.37 1.66
N ASP A 682 -35.04 -24.44 2.76
CA ASP A 682 -35.45 -23.31 3.58
C ASP A 682 -34.91 -23.53 5.01
N VAL A 683 -34.22 -22.54 5.60
CA VAL A 683 -33.58 -22.67 6.93
C VAL A 683 -34.14 -21.67 7.94
N SER A 684 -34.26 -22.07 9.20
CA SER A 684 -34.78 -21.23 10.27
C SER A 684 -34.28 -21.69 11.64
N TYR A 685 -34.42 -20.86 12.68
CA TYR A 685 -34.06 -21.26 14.05
C TYR A 685 -35.08 -20.83 15.11
N SER A 686 -35.07 -21.56 16.24
CA SER A 686 -35.90 -21.27 17.41
C SER A 686 -35.18 -20.29 18.33
N ALA A 687 -35.64 -19.03 18.34
CA ALA A 687 -35.21 -17.93 19.23
C ALA A 687 -35.45 -18.22 20.73
N THR A 688 -34.74 -19.21 21.27
CA THR A 688 -34.89 -19.74 22.63
C THR A 688 -33.99 -19.00 23.62
N SER A 689 -32.88 -18.43 23.12
CA SER A 689 -31.93 -17.57 23.82
C SER A 689 -32.39 -16.10 23.92
N GLY A 690 -33.16 -15.63 22.93
CA GLY A 690 -33.59 -14.24 22.77
C GLY A 690 -33.05 -13.57 21.50
N ASN A 691 -32.04 -14.17 20.86
CA ASN A 691 -31.52 -13.76 19.55
C ASN A 691 -32.60 -13.94 18.48
N THR A 692 -32.68 -13.05 17.50
CA THR A 692 -33.70 -13.11 16.43
C THR A 692 -33.13 -12.73 15.06
N GLU A 693 -33.43 -13.58 14.09
CA GLU A 693 -33.04 -13.39 12.70
C GLU A 693 -33.54 -12.06 12.15
N THR A 694 -32.65 -11.31 11.48
CA THR A 694 -32.94 -9.98 10.93
C THR A 694 -32.76 -9.88 9.42
N ASP A 695 -31.87 -10.66 8.79
CA ASP A 695 -31.98 -10.91 7.36
C ASP A 695 -32.83 -12.17 7.15
N THR A 696 -33.82 -12.10 6.27
CA THR A 696 -34.64 -13.27 5.88
C THR A 696 -34.58 -13.57 4.38
N SER A 697 -33.58 -12.99 3.70
CA SER A 697 -33.45 -13.00 2.24
C SER A 697 -32.50 -14.08 1.69
N ASN A 698 -31.62 -14.60 2.54
CA ASN A 698 -30.65 -15.68 2.29
C ASN A 698 -31.14 -17.07 2.81
N ASN A 699 -32.19 -17.12 3.64
CA ASN A 699 -32.72 -18.36 4.23
C ASN A 699 -33.35 -19.35 3.25
N THR A 700 -33.50 -19.02 1.97
CA THR A 700 -34.11 -19.88 0.94
C THR A 700 -33.18 -20.06 -0.25
N ALA A 701 -32.77 -21.31 -0.51
CA ALA A 701 -31.95 -21.68 -1.65
C ALA A 701 -32.65 -22.67 -2.57
N ALA A 702 -32.34 -22.64 -3.88
CA ALA A 702 -32.97 -23.50 -4.88
C ALA A 702 -31.98 -24.06 -5.91
N ARG A 703 -32.12 -25.36 -6.25
CA ARG A 703 -31.33 -26.04 -7.30
C ARG A 703 -32.26 -26.61 -8.37
N ARG A 704 -31.89 -26.46 -9.64
CA ARG A 704 -32.56 -27.15 -10.76
C ARG A 704 -31.85 -28.46 -11.08
N VAL A 705 -32.62 -29.45 -11.52
CA VAL A 705 -32.16 -30.77 -11.97
C VAL A 705 -32.90 -31.11 -13.27
N CYS A 706 -32.17 -31.50 -14.31
CA CYS A 706 -32.72 -31.75 -15.64
C CYS A 706 -32.63 -33.23 -16.02
N VAL A 707 -33.75 -33.96 -15.98
CA VAL A 707 -33.76 -35.40 -16.30
C VAL A 707 -33.49 -35.64 -17.78
N ASP A 708 -32.48 -36.46 -18.08
CA ASP A 708 -32.07 -36.86 -19.45
C ASP A 708 -31.77 -35.67 -20.42
N GLY A 709 -31.48 -34.47 -19.87
CA GLY A 709 -31.34 -33.22 -20.62
C GLY A 709 -29.90 -32.80 -21.00
N ASN A 710 -29.76 -31.89 -21.98
CA ASN A 710 -28.48 -31.27 -22.33
C ASN A 710 -28.28 -29.95 -21.54
N ILE A 711 -27.16 -29.82 -20.82
CA ILE A 711 -26.88 -28.73 -19.86
C ILE A 711 -27.09 -27.33 -20.46
N GLU A 712 -26.65 -27.10 -21.71
CA GLU A 712 -26.75 -25.80 -22.39
C GLU A 712 -28.19 -25.25 -22.49
N THR A 713 -29.21 -26.12 -22.45
CA THR A 713 -30.63 -25.71 -22.46
C THR A 713 -31.23 -25.48 -21.08
N CYS A 714 -30.61 -25.96 -20.01
CA CYS A 714 -31.11 -25.80 -18.63
C CYS A 714 -30.64 -24.49 -17.97
N ASN A 715 -29.46 -23.98 -18.36
CA ASN A 715 -28.92 -22.70 -17.87
C ASN A 715 -29.60 -21.45 -18.48
N ALA A 716 -30.83 -21.59 -18.98
CA ALA A 716 -31.66 -20.49 -19.45
C ALA A 716 -32.25 -19.69 -18.27
N THR A 717 -31.53 -18.64 -17.87
CA THR A 717 -31.86 -17.69 -16.77
C THR A 717 -31.74 -18.28 -15.36
N PRO A 718 -30.76 -17.82 -14.55
CA PRO A 718 -30.77 -18.02 -13.10
C PRO A 718 -32.01 -17.38 -12.47
N VAL A 719 -32.50 -17.98 -11.39
CA VAL A 719 -33.22 -17.25 -10.36
C VAL A 719 -32.22 -17.08 -9.22
N LYS A 720 -31.73 -15.85 -9.02
CA LYS A 720 -30.85 -15.46 -7.91
C LYS A 720 -31.60 -14.52 -6.98
N THR A 721 -31.44 -14.74 -5.69
CA THR A 721 -31.71 -13.86 -4.55
C THR A 721 -30.61 -14.21 -3.55
N GLY A 722 -29.64 -13.31 -3.34
CA GLY A 722 -28.26 -13.71 -2.95
C GLY A 722 -27.53 -14.49 -4.07
N SER A 723 -26.21 -14.66 -4.14
CA SER A 723 -25.05 -14.06 -3.45
C SER A 723 -24.93 -14.31 -1.95
N GLY A 724 -23.81 -14.83 -1.43
CA GLY A 724 -22.69 -15.52 -2.12
C GLY A 724 -21.34 -15.35 -1.44
N GLY A 725 -20.76 -16.45 -0.94
CA GLY A 725 -19.53 -16.44 -0.14
C GLY A 725 -18.18 -16.46 -0.91
N GLY A 726 -17.05 -16.58 -0.20
CA GLY A 726 -16.89 -16.67 1.26
C GLY A 726 -15.65 -17.44 1.74
N GLU A 727 -15.74 -18.00 2.95
CA GLU A 727 -14.77 -18.82 3.72
C GLU A 727 -13.48 -18.17 4.28
N THR A 728 -13.38 -18.20 5.62
CA THR A 728 -12.21 -17.81 6.45
C THR A 728 -11.61 -19.02 7.20
N ILE A 729 -10.40 -18.86 7.76
CA ILE A 729 -9.85 -19.71 8.84
C ILE A 729 -9.09 -18.77 9.80
N GLY A 730 -9.57 -18.46 11.01
CA GLY A 730 -9.35 -19.23 12.25
C GLY A 730 -8.17 -18.63 13.06
N ASP A 731 -8.23 -18.41 14.38
CA ASP A 731 -8.50 -19.40 15.44
C ASP A 731 -8.97 -18.77 16.80
N PHE A 732 -9.11 -19.57 17.86
CA PHE A 732 -10.06 -19.36 18.98
C PHE A 732 -9.46 -18.99 20.37
N VAL A 733 -10.12 -18.12 21.17
CA VAL A 733 -9.78 -17.88 22.60
C VAL A 733 -11.02 -17.71 23.50
N VAL A 734 -10.97 -18.21 24.75
CA VAL A 734 -12.03 -18.05 25.79
C VAL A 734 -11.44 -17.43 27.07
N PRO A 735 -12.12 -16.51 27.79
CA PRO A 735 -11.42 -15.49 28.60
C PRO A 735 -11.49 -15.67 30.14
N ASN A 736 -10.93 -14.67 30.86
CA ASN A 736 -11.29 -14.15 32.20
C ASN A 736 -10.16 -14.01 33.26
N MET A 737 -9.10 -13.25 32.94
CA MET A 737 -8.44 -12.31 33.88
C MET A 737 -7.63 -11.28 33.08
N LEU A 738 -8.01 -9.99 33.11
CA LEU A 738 -7.28 -8.95 32.39
C LEU A 738 -6.18 -8.34 33.26
N PHE A 739 -4.93 -8.53 32.83
CA PHE A 739 -3.72 -7.96 33.45
C PHE A 739 -3.14 -6.87 32.55
N ALA A 740 -3.43 -5.60 32.83
CA ALA A 740 -2.79 -4.50 32.12
C ALA A 740 -1.47 -4.12 32.81
N ILE A 741 -0.36 -4.22 32.10
CA ILE A 741 0.97 -3.75 32.54
C ILE A 741 1.38 -2.60 31.63
N THR A 742 0.90 -1.40 31.94
CA THR A 742 1.06 -0.22 31.08
C THR A 742 2.33 0.54 31.48
N PRO A 743 3.32 0.75 30.60
CA PRO A 743 4.35 1.76 30.83
C PRO A 743 3.70 3.14 30.75
N MET A 744 3.94 4.04 31.71
CA MET A 744 3.33 5.38 31.71
C MET A 744 4.08 6.39 30.80
N SER A 745 4.84 5.89 29.83
CA SER A 745 5.48 6.62 28.74
C SER A 745 5.83 5.64 27.61
N SER A 746 5.44 5.94 26.36
CA SER A 746 5.55 5.02 25.22
C SER A 746 6.98 4.78 24.71
N PHE A 747 7.96 5.60 25.11
CA PHE A 747 9.36 5.47 24.67
C PHE A 747 10.34 5.41 25.84
N ALA A 748 11.36 4.54 25.73
CA ALA A 748 12.46 4.40 26.68
C ALA A 748 13.71 3.81 26.02
N GLN A 749 14.89 4.30 26.38
CA GLN A 749 16.20 3.88 25.86
C GLN A 749 17.14 3.33 26.97
N PRO A 750 18.30 2.71 26.61
CA PRO A 750 19.19 2.04 27.56
C PRO A 750 19.79 2.96 28.65
N GLY A 751 19.11 3.03 29.79
CA GLY A 751 19.48 3.87 30.94
C GLY A 751 18.28 4.50 31.64
N ASP A 752 17.12 4.51 30.98
CA ASP A 752 15.91 5.19 31.47
C ASP A 752 15.23 4.47 32.63
N SER A 753 14.51 5.25 33.44
CA SER A 753 13.75 4.79 34.60
C SER A 753 12.26 4.75 34.27
N VAL A 754 11.82 3.68 33.61
CA VAL A 754 10.42 3.50 33.18
C VAL A 754 9.51 3.21 34.37
N GLU A 755 8.38 3.90 34.46
CA GLU A 755 7.38 3.72 35.51
C GLU A 755 6.21 2.87 34.99
N TRP A 756 5.95 1.74 35.65
CA TRP A 756 5.01 0.71 35.19
C TRP A 756 3.76 0.62 36.08
N LYS A 757 2.59 0.76 35.47
CA LYS A 757 1.28 0.65 36.10
C LYS A 757 0.72 -0.76 35.90
N VAL A 758 0.77 -1.59 36.95
CA VAL A 758 0.09 -2.90 36.96
C VAL A 758 -1.34 -2.73 37.45
N THR A 759 -2.32 -2.97 36.58
CA THR A 759 -3.75 -2.87 36.87
C THR A 759 -4.39 -4.25 36.79
N ILE A 760 -5.22 -4.59 37.79
CA ILE A 760 -6.00 -5.84 37.82
C ILE A 760 -7.48 -5.47 37.81
N ASN A 761 -8.16 -5.71 36.69
CA ASN A 761 -9.59 -5.48 36.54
C ASN A 761 -10.36 -6.78 36.78
N ASN A 762 -11.25 -6.78 37.77
CA ASN A 762 -12.11 -7.91 38.10
C ASN A 762 -13.54 -7.63 37.61
N THR A 763 -13.86 -8.16 36.43
CA THR A 763 -15.16 -8.02 35.76
C THR A 763 -16.32 -8.73 36.46
N THR A 764 -16.05 -9.60 37.45
CA THR A 764 -17.07 -10.44 38.11
C THR A 764 -17.68 -9.85 39.38
N GLY A 765 -17.22 -8.67 39.83
CA GLY A 765 -17.69 -8.00 41.05
C GLY A 765 -17.43 -8.74 42.38
N THR A 766 -16.81 -9.93 42.35
CA THR A 766 -16.62 -10.79 43.53
C THR A 766 -15.34 -10.41 44.29
N ALA A 767 -15.42 -10.16 45.60
CA ALA A 767 -14.28 -9.67 46.38
C ALA A 767 -13.10 -10.67 46.46
N ILE A 768 -11.98 -10.32 45.82
CA ILE A 768 -10.72 -11.07 45.89
C ILE A 768 -10.00 -10.70 47.20
N ASN A 769 -9.72 -11.70 48.02
CA ASN A 769 -8.90 -11.56 49.23
C ASN A 769 -7.63 -12.41 49.06
N ASP A 770 -6.47 -11.85 49.44
CA ASP A 770 -5.14 -12.49 49.41
C ASP A 770 -4.65 -12.97 48.01
N ALA A 771 -4.64 -12.06 47.03
CA ALA A 771 -3.84 -12.24 45.81
C ALA A 771 -2.35 -11.99 46.07
N SER A 772 -1.46 -12.69 45.35
CA SER A 772 -0.01 -12.45 45.38
C SER A 772 0.59 -12.51 43.98
N ILE A 773 1.52 -11.60 43.67
CA ILE A 773 2.10 -11.40 42.34
C ILE A 773 3.60 -11.69 42.40
N ASN A 774 4.09 -12.56 41.52
CA ASN A 774 5.51 -12.85 41.37
C ASN A 774 6.01 -12.38 40.00
N LEU A 775 6.60 -11.18 39.96
CA LEU A 775 7.25 -10.65 38.76
C LEU A 775 8.66 -11.23 38.62
N THR A 776 8.97 -11.76 37.43
CA THR A 776 10.31 -12.23 37.04
C THR A 776 10.77 -11.37 35.88
N LEU A 777 11.96 -10.75 35.98
CA LEU A 777 12.46 -9.80 35.00
C LEU A 777 13.71 -10.32 34.27
N PRO A 778 13.95 -9.90 33.01
CA PRO A 778 15.20 -10.12 32.30
C PRO A 778 16.44 -9.64 33.09
N GLY A 779 17.56 -10.36 32.94
CA GLY A 779 18.76 -10.19 33.78
C GLY A 779 19.54 -8.88 33.63
N ASN A 780 19.11 -7.98 32.75
CA ASN A 780 19.62 -6.62 32.56
C ASN A 780 18.80 -5.55 33.31
N ILE A 781 17.67 -5.91 33.95
CA ILE A 781 16.78 -4.98 34.67
C ILE A 781 16.94 -5.18 36.19
N SER A 782 16.91 -4.08 36.96
CA SER A 782 16.99 -4.11 38.43
C SER A 782 15.94 -3.23 39.09
N ILE A 783 15.17 -3.79 40.03
CA ILE A 783 14.09 -3.09 40.75
C ILE A 783 14.70 -2.15 41.80
N GLN A 784 14.49 -0.84 41.66
CA GLN A 784 14.95 0.17 42.63
C GLN A 784 14.02 0.28 43.86
N SER A 785 12.71 0.22 43.66
CA SER A 785 11.71 0.24 44.73
C SER A 785 10.41 -0.43 44.27
N ALA A 786 9.55 -0.77 45.24
CA ALA A 786 8.18 -1.20 45.01
C ALA A 786 7.32 -0.76 46.21
N THR A 787 6.07 -0.36 45.95
CA THR A 787 5.13 0.11 46.98
C THR A 787 3.75 -0.48 46.70
N SER A 788 3.03 -0.85 47.76
CA SER A 788 1.65 -1.32 47.67
C SER A 788 0.80 -0.73 48.79
N THR A 789 -0.45 -0.39 48.45
CA THR A 789 -1.45 0.17 49.35
C THR A 789 -2.51 -0.89 49.66
N SER A 790 -2.56 -1.39 50.90
CA SER A 790 -3.61 -2.29 51.38
C SER A 790 -4.76 -1.50 52.00
N GLY A 791 -5.91 -1.48 51.30
CA GLY A 791 -7.12 -0.77 51.75
C GLY A 791 -8.37 -1.33 51.08
N THR A 792 -9.49 -1.34 51.79
CA THR A 792 -10.75 -1.96 51.34
C THR A 792 -11.44 -1.12 50.24
N VAL A 793 -12.05 -1.79 49.27
CA VAL A 793 -12.56 -1.18 48.04
C VAL A 793 -13.80 -0.30 48.26
N SER A 794 -13.72 0.96 47.81
CA SER A 794 -14.84 1.71 47.23
C SER A 794 -14.31 2.83 46.33
N THR A 795 -14.59 2.76 45.02
CA THR A 795 -14.52 3.85 44.02
C THR A 795 -13.46 4.96 44.23
N GLY A 796 -12.29 4.82 43.59
CA GLY A 796 -11.28 5.89 43.48
C GLY A 796 -9.83 5.39 43.50
N THR A 797 -9.07 5.70 42.45
CA THR A 797 -7.68 5.28 42.25
C THR A 797 -6.72 5.85 43.30
N GLN A 798 -5.70 5.08 43.73
CA GLN A 798 -4.56 5.56 44.54
C GLN A 798 -3.22 5.06 44.00
N LEU A 799 -2.13 5.80 44.28
CA LEU A 799 -0.91 5.87 43.47
C LEU A 799 0.38 5.92 44.33
N ALA A 800 1.53 5.56 43.76
CA ALA A 800 2.88 5.71 44.33
C ALA A 800 3.95 5.79 43.19
N TYR A 801 5.08 6.47 43.41
CA TYR A 801 5.96 6.97 42.30
C TYR A 801 7.49 6.98 42.58
N ALA A 802 8.33 7.01 41.52
CA ALA A 802 9.78 7.32 41.52
C ALA A 802 10.31 7.86 40.14
N ARG A 803 11.47 8.57 40.09
CA ARG A 803 11.97 9.30 38.87
C ARG A 803 13.50 9.34 38.71
N TYR A 804 14.02 9.41 37.46
CA TYR A 804 15.27 10.12 37.00
C TYR A 804 15.21 10.45 35.47
N THR A 805 16.24 11.07 34.82
CA THR A 805 16.00 11.95 33.62
C THR A 805 17.16 12.19 32.60
N MET A 806 16.85 12.21 31.28
CA MET A 806 17.37 13.06 30.13
C MET A 806 16.52 12.75 28.84
N GLY A 807 16.67 13.30 27.62
CA GLY A 807 17.41 14.43 26.99
C GLY A 807 17.11 14.53 25.44
N PRO A 808 17.21 15.68 24.72
CA PRO A 808 16.33 15.93 23.54
C PRO A 808 16.93 16.47 22.21
N LEU A 809 16.13 16.36 21.12
CA LEU A 809 16.03 17.20 19.89
C LEU A 809 14.68 16.87 19.16
N GLY A 810 14.04 17.73 18.32
CA GLY A 810 14.12 19.19 18.26
C GLY A 810 13.82 19.92 16.92
N GLN A 811 12.53 20.21 16.58
CA GLN A 811 11.94 21.41 15.90
C GLN A 811 10.71 21.09 14.97
N PRO A 812 9.72 22.01 14.74
CA PRO A 812 8.38 21.68 14.22
C PRO A 812 7.88 22.46 12.97
N ARG A 813 6.66 22.12 12.50
CA ARG A 813 5.85 22.80 11.45
C ARG A 813 5.42 24.24 11.85
N SER A 814 4.85 25.03 10.93
CA SER A 814 4.47 26.44 11.15
C SER A 814 3.19 26.62 11.99
N PHE A 815 3.23 27.51 12.98
CA PHE A 815 2.12 27.74 13.93
C PHE A 815 1.03 28.67 13.40
N SER A 816 -0.23 28.23 13.53
CA SER A 816 -1.45 29.01 13.31
C SER A 816 -1.55 30.25 14.20
N GLN A 817 -2.42 31.19 13.83
CA GLN A 817 -2.57 32.48 14.53
C GLN A 817 -3.23 32.34 15.92
N SER A 818 -3.94 31.23 16.16
CA SER A 818 -4.47 30.80 17.46
C SER A 818 -3.34 30.27 18.36
N ALA A 819 -2.50 29.36 17.88
CA ALA A 819 -1.37 28.82 18.65
C ALA A 819 -0.37 29.91 19.11
N GLN A 820 -0.17 30.96 18.29
CA GLN A 820 0.62 32.14 18.68
C GLN A 820 0.03 32.88 19.89
N GLN A 821 -1.31 32.93 20.02
CA GLN A 821 -1.98 33.51 21.18
C GLN A 821 -1.81 32.62 22.43
N THR A 822 -1.87 31.30 22.28
CA THR A 822 -1.64 30.34 23.39
C THR A 822 -0.23 30.47 23.98
N VAL A 823 0.81 30.61 23.14
CA VAL A 823 2.19 30.85 23.60
C VAL A 823 2.34 32.21 24.30
N VAL A 824 1.66 33.24 23.80
CA VAL A 824 1.63 34.58 24.42
C VAL A 824 0.86 34.58 25.75
N GLN A 825 -0.22 33.81 25.87
CA GLN A 825 -0.99 33.65 27.09
C GLN A 825 -0.19 32.91 28.16
N PHE A 826 0.42 31.77 27.81
CA PHE A 826 1.34 31.03 28.69
C PHE A 826 2.49 31.91 29.20
N ALA A 827 3.08 32.75 28.34
CA ALA A 827 4.10 33.70 28.74
C ALA A 827 3.57 34.76 29.73
N GLN A 828 2.34 35.27 29.54
CA GLN A 828 1.71 36.22 30.47
C GLN A 828 1.39 35.59 31.82
N ASP A 829 0.92 34.35 31.85
CA ASP A 829 0.56 33.65 33.09
C ASP A 829 1.80 33.29 33.93
N VAL A 830 2.90 32.89 33.30
CA VAL A 830 4.19 32.68 33.99
C VAL A 830 4.80 34.00 34.48
N ILE A 831 4.61 35.10 33.75
CA ILE A 831 4.99 36.45 34.23
C ILE A 831 4.15 36.88 35.45
N GLN A 832 2.87 36.53 35.52
CA GLN A 832 2.04 36.75 36.72
C GLN A 832 2.45 35.86 37.90
N ALA A 833 2.96 34.65 37.65
CA ALA A 833 3.52 33.76 38.68
C ALA A 833 4.82 34.31 39.31
N GLY A 834 5.51 35.24 38.63
CA GLY A 834 6.67 35.96 39.16
C GLY A 834 8.02 35.24 39.01
N GLU A 835 8.09 34.19 38.18
CA GLU A 835 9.33 33.47 37.89
C GLU A 835 10.08 34.07 36.67
N GLN A 836 11.41 33.96 36.65
CA GLN A 836 12.21 34.44 35.52
C GLN A 836 12.38 33.35 34.45
N VAL A 837 11.68 33.52 33.32
CA VAL A 837 11.90 32.71 32.11
C VAL A 837 13.03 33.32 31.26
N ILE A 838 13.95 32.48 30.79
CA ILE A 838 14.93 32.84 29.75
C ILE A 838 14.53 32.08 28.48
N ILE A 839 13.93 32.78 27.52
CA ILE A 839 13.57 32.22 26.21
C ILE A 839 14.81 32.25 25.32
N THR A 840 15.33 31.07 24.94
CA THR A 840 16.46 30.93 24.02
C THR A 840 15.95 30.53 22.64
N ILE A 841 15.89 31.48 21.70
CA ILE A 841 15.52 31.22 20.31
C ILE A 841 16.77 30.80 19.53
N ASN A 842 16.90 29.52 19.20
CA ASN A 842 18.02 28.98 18.42
C ASN A 842 17.73 29.03 16.90
N THR A 843 17.89 30.20 16.28
CA THR A 843 17.83 30.31 14.81
C THR A 843 19.09 29.70 14.18
N LEU A 844 18.97 28.50 13.60
CA LEU A 844 20.01 27.91 12.74
C LEU A 844 20.02 28.64 11.39
N ILE A 845 20.91 29.62 11.23
CA ILE A 845 21.21 30.24 9.94
C ILE A 845 22.36 29.45 9.29
N PRO A 846 22.17 28.80 8.13
CA PRO A 846 23.26 28.16 7.39
C PRO A 846 24.31 29.20 6.99
N THR A 847 25.57 29.01 7.41
CA THR A 847 26.61 30.03 7.23
C THR A 847 27.22 30.03 5.82
N SER A 848 26.51 30.58 4.84
CA SER A 848 27.15 31.16 3.66
C SER A 848 26.42 32.42 3.18
N TYR A 849 27.19 33.44 2.80
CA TYR A 849 26.74 34.78 2.40
C TYR A 849 25.97 35.60 3.45
N SER A 850 25.72 36.88 3.15
CA SER A 850 26.04 37.96 4.11
C SER A 850 24.97 39.02 4.33
N GLN A 851 24.77 39.37 5.62
CA GLN A 851 24.17 40.59 6.15
C GLN A 851 22.80 41.03 5.57
N SER A 852 21.76 40.80 6.35
CA SER A 852 20.64 41.73 6.46
C SER A 852 20.21 41.81 7.93
N SER A 853 19.96 43.01 8.44
CA SER A 853 19.72 43.26 9.87
C SER A 853 18.28 43.72 10.11
N VAL A 854 17.49 42.90 10.81
CA VAL A 854 16.16 43.27 11.29
C VAL A 854 16.30 43.98 12.64
N VAL A 855 15.68 45.16 12.77
CA VAL A 855 15.63 45.93 14.01
C VAL A 855 14.20 45.91 14.54
N MET A 856 13.97 45.22 15.65
CA MET A 856 12.71 45.34 16.39
C MET A 856 12.83 46.42 17.47
N ASN A 857 11.90 47.38 17.45
CA ASN A 857 11.72 48.38 18.52
C ASN A 857 10.49 48.00 19.34
N GLY A 858 10.66 47.84 20.65
CA GLY A 858 9.60 47.55 21.60
C GLY A 858 10.20 47.30 22.98
N THR A 859 9.51 47.69 24.05
CA THR A 859 10.00 47.58 25.43
C THR A 859 9.00 46.79 26.25
N LEU A 860 9.52 45.94 27.15
CA LEU A 860 8.80 45.25 28.23
C LEU A 860 8.03 46.24 29.13
#